data_AF-A0A3M1PTN4-F1
#
_entry.id   AF-A0A3M1PTN4-F1
#
_cell.length_a   1.000
_cell.length_b   1.000
_cell.length_c   1.000
_cell.angle_alpha   90.00
_cell.angle_beta   90.00
_cell.angle_gamma   90.00
#
_symmetry.space_group_name_H-M   'P 1'
#
loop_
_entity.id
_entity.type
_entity.pdbx_description
1 polymer ?
#
loop_
_entity_poly.entity_id
_entity_poly.type
_entity_poly.pdbx_seq_one_letter_code
_entity_poly.pdbx_strand_id
1 'polypeptide(L)'
;MDLSARMDEAERALESGDEALAQSLLAGILAVPRAERRAVGSRPAELAERLGMLTPAVAEWEALLEEGVGAADALRRLLALHRAAGRPAQALELLERRGNLLGPDERAAETIALLAESGRLGEATETLESARRAGRLRDEIVTELEELLASLGAWRQAEPDGGTPDGASSEEDAEDLPAGETFSPGLPSVADADIVRFLHRFSGREDTHARMWLDAEGRTGYSPIRAALTPRDVRNHLLGNVTLGVYPLRRDGRVAFFVLDLDITPGGLAWARADERNATEVRNALRSESDRLRDRLRALGFDPLVEASGFKGRHIWVFLEPAVSADLVCRLGDALLATMAPSSEHLAVEFFPKQARPGRRGLGNLVKLPLGVHLRTGRRSVFLDDAGRPVGDPHAVLRRVHPADEEAVRRALERIGDASAPSAAQRSAAGTADDGEQEQPTEPLPPPPTRRAVWTAADFERDPAVASLLRGCPLLAALVREIEQHRRPTADEIAVLRNTLGHLPCGVPAVNYLLDLCEGVPPSERMKSRLRGNPSSCHRVRQRLSRVFPGDTCRCEFPEERLAGSYPTPLLHVPPELLGPPSTERDDVDDLGRSPEDVARLIANLERRRREIEQEIAALRDDLIEWMRATGTDVISVDGRFLERADEDGVETLRWRASGNGAENGSADPS
;
A
#
# COMPACT_ATOMS: atom_id res chain seq x y z
N MET A 1 -1.85 40.13 20.33
CA MET A 1 -0.93 39.04 19.95
C MET A 1 -0.75 39.16 18.46
N ASP A 2 0.48 39.27 17.93
CA ASP A 2 0.67 39.48 16.50
C ASP A 2 0.39 38.18 15.73
N LEU A 3 -0.82 38.08 15.19
CA LEU A 3 -1.27 36.93 14.40
C LEU A 3 -0.47 36.78 13.10
N SER A 4 0.03 37.87 12.53
CA SER A 4 0.85 37.81 11.32
C SER A 4 2.18 37.14 11.62
N ALA A 5 2.85 37.54 12.71
CA ALA A 5 4.10 36.92 13.13
C ALA A 5 3.95 35.41 13.42
N ARG A 6 2.83 35.00 14.06
CA ARG A 6 2.53 33.58 14.32
C ARG A 6 2.22 32.82 13.03
N MET A 7 1.56 33.44 12.06
CA MET A 7 1.30 32.85 10.75
C MET A 7 2.61 32.65 9.98
N ASP A 8 3.50 33.65 9.98
CA ASP A 8 4.82 33.53 9.36
C ASP A 8 5.68 32.45 10.04
N GLU A 9 5.55 32.31 11.37
CA GLU A 9 6.22 31.24 12.11
C GLU A 9 5.67 29.86 11.77
N ALA A 10 4.35 29.72 11.61
CA ALA A 10 3.71 28.46 11.23
C ALA A 10 4.10 28.03 9.81
N GLU A 11 4.17 28.97 8.86
CA GLU A 11 4.63 28.71 7.50
C GLU A 11 6.11 28.36 7.45
N ARG A 12 6.98 29.07 8.19
CA ARG A 12 8.40 28.72 8.32
C ARG A 12 8.60 27.35 8.95
N ALA A 13 7.82 27.00 9.96
CA ALA A 13 7.87 25.68 10.58
C ALA A 13 7.57 24.59 9.54
N LEU A 14 6.53 24.76 8.73
CA LEU A 14 6.24 23.84 7.64
C LEU A 14 7.35 23.80 6.58
N GLU A 15 7.91 24.95 6.19
CA GLU A 15 9.02 25.02 5.23
C GLU A 15 10.30 24.35 5.73
N SER A 16 10.53 24.40 7.04
CA SER A 16 11.63 23.69 7.71
C SER A 16 11.36 22.20 7.96
N GLY A 17 10.16 21.70 7.64
CA GLY A 17 9.75 20.30 7.83
C GLY A 17 9.22 19.95 9.22
N ASP A 18 9.06 20.93 10.12
CA ASP A 18 8.44 20.73 11.44
C ASP A 18 6.91 20.85 11.35
N GLU A 19 6.28 19.82 10.77
CA GLU A 19 4.83 19.75 10.60
C GLU A 19 4.07 19.78 11.92
N ALA A 20 4.63 19.21 13.00
CA ALA A 20 3.99 19.18 14.31
C ALA A 20 3.90 20.58 14.93
N LEU A 21 4.98 21.37 14.82
CA LEU A 21 4.98 22.77 15.23
C LEU A 21 4.04 23.60 14.36
N ALA A 22 4.06 23.42 13.05
CA ALA A 22 3.16 24.13 12.13
C ALA A 22 1.68 23.86 12.44
N GLN A 23 1.31 22.60 12.72
CA GLN A 23 -0.04 22.21 13.14
C GLN A 23 -0.44 22.83 14.48
N SER A 24 0.47 22.82 15.46
CA SER A 24 0.25 23.43 16.78
C SER A 24 0.03 24.94 16.69
N LEU A 25 0.88 25.63 15.91
CA LEU A 25 0.77 27.07 15.67
C LEU A 25 -0.52 27.41 14.92
N LEU A 26 -0.87 26.64 13.88
CA LEU A 26 -2.12 26.80 13.14
C LEU A 26 -3.34 26.58 14.04
N ALA A 27 -3.36 25.54 14.88
CA ALA A 27 -4.44 25.32 15.84
C ALA A 27 -4.61 26.51 16.80
N GLY A 28 -3.49 27.07 17.26
CA GLY A 28 -3.48 28.27 18.10
C GLY A 28 -3.92 29.54 17.37
N ILE A 29 -3.75 29.63 16.05
CA ILE A 29 -4.29 30.70 15.20
C ILE A 29 -5.80 30.49 15.03
N LEU A 30 -6.24 29.27 14.72
CA LEU A 30 -7.65 28.90 14.52
C LEU A 30 -8.49 28.96 15.81
N ALA A 31 -7.86 29.04 16.98
CA ALA A 31 -8.53 29.30 18.24
C ALA A 31 -8.92 30.79 18.45
N VAL A 32 -8.27 31.73 17.75
CA VAL A 32 -8.56 33.16 17.89
C VAL A 32 -9.83 33.54 17.13
N PRO A 33 -10.76 34.33 17.68
CA PRO A 33 -12.01 34.67 17.00
C PRO A 33 -11.80 35.18 15.58
N ARG A 34 -12.63 34.71 14.65
CA ARG A 34 -12.44 34.95 13.21
C ARG A 34 -12.42 36.43 12.82
N ALA A 35 -13.21 37.27 13.51
CA ALA A 35 -13.20 38.73 13.31
C ALA A 35 -11.80 39.36 13.48
N GLU A 36 -10.97 38.77 14.34
CA GLU A 36 -9.59 39.21 14.61
C GLU A 36 -8.57 38.59 13.64
N ARG A 37 -8.91 37.47 12.99
CA ARG A 37 -8.06 36.79 12.00
C ARG A 37 -8.10 37.37 10.60
N ARG A 38 -8.95 38.38 10.35
CA ARG A 38 -9.05 39.03 9.03
C ARG A 38 -7.70 39.54 8.50
N ALA A 39 -6.79 39.93 9.39
CA ALA A 39 -5.46 40.38 9.04
C ALA A 39 -4.58 39.31 8.36
N VAL A 40 -4.84 38.02 8.59
CA VAL A 40 -4.09 36.91 7.97
C VAL A 40 -4.79 36.28 6.75
N GLY A 41 -5.98 36.78 6.39
CA GLY A 41 -6.66 36.44 5.12
C GLY A 41 -6.86 34.93 4.91
N SER A 42 -6.52 34.44 3.72
CA SER A 42 -6.62 33.02 3.33
C SER A 42 -5.49 32.13 3.86
N ARG A 43 -4.45 32.71 4.45
CA ARG A 43 -3.24 31.98 4.87
C ARG A 43 -3.52 30.80 5.81
N PRO A 44 -4.45 30.89 6.79
CA PRO A 44 -4.80 29.74 7.61
C PRO A 44 -5.42 28.59 6.81
N ALA A 45 -6.25 28.90 5.81
CA ALA A 45 -6.90 27.91 4.96
C ALA A 45 -5.88 27.22 4.04
N GLU A 46 -4.98 27.99 3.43
CA GLU A 46 -3.89 27.49 2.59
C GLU A 46 -2.88 26.65 3.38
N LEU A 47 -2.53 27.08 4.60
CA LEU A 47 -1.65 26.31 5.47
C LEU A 47 -2.32 25.00 5.90
N ALA A 48 -3.62 25.04 6.23
CA ALA A 48 -4.38 23.82 6.53
C ALA A 48 -4.39 22.84 5.35
N GLU A 49 -4.58 23.32 4.11
CA GLU A 49 -4.47 22.48 2.90
C GLU A 49 -3.07 21.85 2.75
N ARG A 50 -2.02 22.65 2.89
CA ARG A 50 -0.62 22.19 2.77
C ARG A 50 -0.24 21.17 3.85
N LEU A 51 -0.82 21.30 5.05
CA LEU A 51 -0.68 20.35 6.15
C LEU A 51 -1.60 19.12 6.02
N GLY A 52 -2.47 19.06 5.00
CA GLY A 52 -3.45 18.00 4.82
C GLY A 52 -4.59 17.99 5.84
N MET A 53 -4.80 19.10 6.55
CA MET A 53 -5.86 19.29 7.53
C MET A 53 -7.17 19.69 6.85
N LEU A 54 -7.85 18.73 6.22
CA LEU A 54 -9.05 18.98 5.40
C LEU A 54 -10.20 19.65 6.15
N THR A 55 -10.50 19.23 7.38
CA THR A 55 -11.63 19.81 8.15
C THR A 55 -11.39 21.28 8.48
N PRO A 56 -10.22 21.69 9.02
CA PRO A 56 -9.87 23.10 9.16
C PRO A 56 -9.83 23.87 7.83
N ALA A 57 -9.29 23.28 6.76
CA ALA A 57 -9.21 23.93 5.46
C ALA A 57 -10.61 24.27 4.91
N VAL A 58 -11.53 23.30 4.89
CA VAL A 58 -12.90 23.50 4.42
C VAL A 58 -13.62 24.57 5.25
N ALA A 59 -13.54 24.49 6.58
CA ALA A 59 -14.19 25.46 7.46
C ALA A 59 -13.68 26.90 7.25
N GLU A 60 -12.37 27.07 7.04
CA GLU A 60 -11.79 28.39 6.80
C GLU A 60 -12.16 28.95 5.42
N TRP A 61 -12.21 28.12 4.39
CA TRP A 61 -12.65 28.53 3.06
C TRP A 61 -14.15 28.85 2.99
N GLU A 62 -15.00 28.07 3.64
CA GLU A 62 -16.45 28.34 3.75
C GLU A 62 -16.68 29.71 4.41
N ALA A 63 -15.94 29.99 5.46
CA ALA A 63 -16.09 31.25 6.16
C ALA A 63 -15.50 32.45 5.37
N LEU A 64 -14.47 32.26 4.53
CA LEU A 64 -14.02 33.29 3.57
C LEU A 64 -15.08 33.54 2.48
N LEU A 65 -15.72 32.48 2.00
CA LEU A 65 -16.81 32.53 1.04
C LEU A 65 -18.01 33.31 1.60
N GLU A 66 -18.33 33.14 2.89
CA GLU A 66 -19.38 33.90 3.58
C GLU A 66 -19.03 35.38 3.79
N GLU A 67 -17.77 35.69 4.09
CA GLU A 67 -17.30 37.07 4.31
C GLU A 67 -17.15 37.87 3.01
N GLY A 68 -17.16 37.21 1.84
CA GLY A 68 -17.11 37.87 0.54
C GLY A 68 -15.69 38.26 0.08
N VAL A 69 -14.66 38.04 0.90
CA VAL A 69 -13.26 38.33 0.57
C VAL A 69 -12.66 37.17 -0.21
N GLY A 70 -12.25 37.40 -1.46
CA GLY A 70 -11.72 36.32 -2.31
C GLY A 70 -12.74 35.21 -2.59
N ALA A 71 -14.04 35.52 -2.54
CA ALA A 71 -15.12 34.55 -2.56
C ALA A 71 -15.12 33.62 -3.79
N ALA A 72 -14.68 34.11 -4.95
CA ALA A 72 -14.52 33.27 -6.14
C ALA A 72 -13.41 32.22 -5.97
N ASP A 73 -12.27 32.60 -5.39
CA ASP A 73 -11.16 31.68 -5.14
C ASP A 73 -11.49 30.70 -4.02
N ALA A 74 -12.17 31.15 -2.97
CA ALA A 74 -12.68 30.29 -1.91
C ALA A 74 -13.67 29.24 -2.47
N LEU A 75 -14.56 29.66 -3.38
CA LEU A 75 -15.47 28.75 -4.06
C LEU A 75 -14.71 27.71 -4.92
N ARG A 76 -13.72 28.13 -5.73
CA ARG A 76 -12.89 27.20 -6.51
C ARG A 76 -12.18 26.17 -5.63
N ARG A 77 -11.60 26.63 -4.51
CA ARG A 77 -10.90 25.76 -3.55
C ARG A 77 -11.86 24.77 -2.91
N LEU A 78 -13.05 25.21 -2.50
CA LEU A 78 -14.07 24.32 -1.94
C LEU A 78 -14.55 23.28 -2.95
N LEU A 79 -14.81 23.66 -4.21
CA LEU A 79 -15.17 22.72 -5.28
C LEU A 79 -14.06 21.67 -5.49
N ALA A 80 -12.80 22.10 -5.55
CA ALA A 80 -11.65 21.19 -5.67
C ALA A 80 -11.50 20.25 -4.45
N LEU A 81 -11.72 20.76 -3.23
CA LEU A 81 -11.67 19.95 -2.01
C LEU A 81 -12.82 18.93 -1.92
N HIS A 82 -14.04 19.30 -2.32
CA HIS A 82 -15.16 18.36 -2.37
C HIS A 82 -14.96 17.29 -3.45
N ARG A 83 -14.44 17.65 -4.63
CA ARG A 83 -14.08 16.69 -5.69
C ARG A 83 -12.95 15.76 -5.26
N ALA A 84 -11.88 16.29 -4.65
CA ALA A 84 -10.77 15.50 -4.11
C ALA A 84 -11.20 14.55 -2.97
N ALA A 85 -12.24 14.93 -2.22
CA ALA A 85 -12.83 14.10 -1.18
C ALA A 85 -13.90 13.12 -1.70
N GLY A 86 -14.13 13.03 -3.03
CA GLY A 86 -15.10 12.12 -3.63
C GLY A 86 -16.57 12.50 -3.35
N ARG A 87 -16.86 13.79 -3.15
CA ARG A 87 -18.19 14.30 -2.80
C ARG A 87 -18.74 15.26 -3.88
N PRO A 88 -18.87 14.83 -5.15
CA PRO A 88 -19.29 15.70 -6.25
C PRO A 88 -20.71 16.26 -6.10
N ALA A 89 -21.62 15.53 -5.44
CA ALA A 89 -22.97 16.03 -5.15
C ALA A 89 -22.97 17.26 -4.23
N GLN A 90 -22.08 17.29 -3.22
CA GLN A 90 -21.91 18.44 -2.33
C GLN A 90 -21.27 19.62 -3.06
N ALA A 91 -20.33 19.36 -3.97
CA ALA A 91 -19.76 20.38 -4.84
C ALA A 91 -20.82 20.98 -5.78
N LEU A 92 -21.72 20.16 -6.32
CA LEU A 92 -22.80 20.61 -7.20
C LEU A 92 -23.80 21.49 -6.46
N GLU A 93 -24.24 21.09 -5.26
CA GLU A 93 -25.12 21.92 -4.41
C GLU A 93 -24.47 23.27 -4.06
N LEU A 94 -23.16 23.25 -3.75
CA LEU A 94 -22.40 24.47 -3.50
C LEU A 94 -22.34 25.37 -4.74
N LEU A 95 -22.11 24.79 -5.92
CA LEU A 95 -22.07 25.51 -7.20
C LEU A 95 -23.45 26.06 -7.60
N GLU A 96 -24.54 25.37 -7.28
CA GLU A 96 -25.91 25.86 -7.49
C GLU A 96 -26.18 27.10 -6.63
N ARG A 97 -25.77 27.05 -5.35
CA ARG A 97 -26.00 28.13 -4.38
C ARG A 97 -25.09 29.34 -4.59
N ARG A 98 -23.84 29.13 -5.01
CA ARG A 98 -22.78 30.16 -5.00
C ARG A 98 -22.08 30.35 -6.35
N GLY A 99 -22.48 29.62 -7.39
CA GLY A 99 -21.83 29.67 -8.71
C GLY A 99 -21.97 30.99 -9.45
N ASN A 100 -22.82 31.92 -8.98
CA ASN A 100 -22.85 33.30 -9.47
C ASN A 100 -21.55 34.08 -9.20
N LEU A 101 -20.67 33.56 -8.32
CA LEU A 101 -19.33 34.10 -8.07
C LEU A 101 -18.32 33.71 -9.15
N LEU A 102 -18.64 32.71 -9.98
CA LEU A 102 -17.82 32.30 -11.12
C LEU A 102 -18.34 32.96 -12.40
N GLY A 103 -17.45 33.07 -13.39
CA GLY A 103 -17.86 33.48 -14.74
C GLY A 103 -18.89 32.49 -15.32
N PRO A 104 -19.78 32.93 -16.22
CA PRO A 104 -20.82 32.06 -16.79
C PRO A 104 -20.24 30.81 -17.47
N ASP A 105 -19.10 30.95 -18.15
CA ASP A 105 -18.40 29.89 -18.85
C ASP A 105 -17.75 28.89 -17.87
N GLU A 106 -17.09 29.41 -16.84
CA GLU A 106 -16.46 28.62 -15.78
C GLU A 106 -17.51 27.85 -14.98
N ARG A 107 -18.64 28.51 -14.64
CA ARG A 107 -19.76 27.86 -13.96
C ARG A 107 -20.36 26.75 -14.81
N ALA A 108 -20.54 26.98 -16.11
CA ALA A 108 -21.07 25.96 -17.02
C ALA A 108 -20.13 24.75 -17.10
N ALA A 109 -18.83 24.99 -17.26
CA ALA A 109 -17.81 23.93 -17.31
C ALA A 109 -17.76 23.11 -16.01
N GLU A 110 -17.74 23.77 -14.84
CA GLU A 110 -17.75 23.08 -13.54
C GLU A 110 -19.04 22.29 -13.31
N THR A 111 -20.20 22.82 -13.75
CA THR A 111 -21.49 22.11 -13.62
C THR A 111 -21.50 20.85 -14.47
N ILE A 112 -21.03 20.92 -15.72
CA ILE A 112 -20.96 19.77 -16.63
C ILE A 112 -19.99 18.72 -16.09
N ALA A 113 -18.81 19.14 -15.61
CA ALA A 113 -17.82 18.24 -15.01
C ALA A 113 -18.36 17.53 -13.77
N LEU A 114 -19.04 18.24 -12.87
CA LEU A 114 -19.63 17.66 -11.65
C LEU A 114 -20.82 16.73 -11.95
N LEU A 115 -21.66 17.06 -12.94
CA LEU A 115 -22.73 16.17 -13.40
C LEU A 115 -22.15 14.88 -14.02
N ALA A 116 -21.07 14.99 -14.80
CA ALA A 116 -20.37 13.83 -15.33
C ALA A 116 -19.71 12.98 -14.24
N GLU A 117 -19.02 13.59 -13.28
CA GLU A 117 -18.39 12.92 -12.13
C GLU A 117 -19.40 12.25 -11.19
N SER A 118 -20.64 12.73 -11.17
CA SER A 118 -21.75 12.12 -10.41
C SER A 118 -22.54 11.08 -11.22
N GLY A 119 -22.13 10.78 -12.45
CA GLY A 119 -22.80 9.79 -13.32
C GLY A 119 -24.09 10.28 -13.99
N ARG A 120 -24.44 11.56 -13.84
CA ARG A 120 -25.65 12.20 -14.42
C ARG A 120 -25.38 12.67 -15.85
N LEU A 121 -24.94 11.75 -16.70
CA LEU A 121 -24.46 12.06 -18.07
C LEU A 121 -25.52 12.71 -18.95
N GLY A 122 -26.79 12.31 -18.83
CA GLY A 122 -27.88 12.92 -19.60
C GLY A 122 -28.03 14.42 -19.30
N GLU A 123 -28.01 14.78 -18.01
CA GLU A 123 -28.08 16.17 -17.57
C GLU A 123 -26.81 16.95 -17.93
N ALA A 124 -25.64 16.31 -17.89
CA ALA A 124 -24.39 16.92 -18.33
C ALA A 124 -24.42 17.26 -19.83
N THR A 125 -24.93 16.36 -20.67
CA THR A 125 -25.10 16.56 -22.11
C THR A 125 -26.10 17.67 -22.41
N GLU A 126 -27.28 17.65 -21.77
CA GLU A 126 -28.27 18.73 -21.92
C GLU A 126 -27.72 20.09 -21.52
N THR A 127 -26.94 20.14 -20.43
CA THR A 127 -26.30 21.36 -19.94
C THR A 127 -25.26 21.87 -20.93
N LEU A 128 -24.45 20.98 -21.52
CA LEU A 128 -23.47 21.30 -22.55
C LEU A 128 -24.13 21.86 -23.82
N GLU A 129 -25.19 21.21 -24.31
CA GLU A 129 -25.92 21.68 -25.49
C GLU A 129 -26.59 23.04 -25.27
N SER A 130 -27.13 23.26 -24.07
CA SER A 130 -27.70 24.55 -23.67
C SER A 130 -26.62 25.64 -23.61
N ALA A 131 -25.45 25.34 -23.03
CA ALA A 131 -24.32 26.26 -22.96
C ALA A 131 -23.77 26.62 -24.35
N ARG A 132 -23.72 25.64 -25.26
CA ARG A 132 -23.33 25.82 -26.68
C ARG A 132 -24.29 26.74 -27.41
N ARG A 133 -25.61 26.50 -27.31
CA ARG A 133 -26.64 27.36 -27.94
C ARG A 133 -26.60 28.80 -27.44
N ALA A 134 -26.22 28.98 -26.18
CA ALA A 134 -26.09 30.29 -25.57
C ALA A 134 -24.75 30.99 -25.87
N GLY A 135 -23.81 30.33 -26.58
CA GLY A 135 -22.47 30.86 -26.87
C GLY A 135 -21.60 31.09 -25.63
N ARG A 136 -21.83 30.30 -24.56
CA ARG A 136 -21.21 30.48 -23.23
C ARG A 136 -19.98 29.60 -23.00
N LEU A 137 -19.52 28.89 -24.01
CA LEU A 137 -18.33 28.06 -23.93
C LEU A 137 -17.53 28.28 -25.20
N ARG A 138 -16.21 28.41 -25.05
CA ARG A 138 -15.30 28.44 -26.20
C ARG A 138 -15.33 27.08 -26.89
N ASP A 139 -15.17 27.06 -28.21
CA ASP A 139 -15.26 25.84 -29.01
C ASP A 139 -14.25 24.77 -28.56
N GLU A 140 -13.09 25.18 -28.03
CA GLU A 140 -12.11 24.24 -27.47
C GLU A 140 -12.62 23.53 -26.21
N ILE A 141 -13.32 24.26 -25.32
CA ILE A 141 -13.90 23.70 -24.08
C ILE A 141 -15.12 22.83 -24.41
N VAL A 142 -15.92 23.24 -25.40
CA VAL A 142 -17.04 22.43 -25.89
C VAL A 142 -16.52 21.09 -26.42
N THR A 143 -15.46 21.11 -27.23
CA THR A 143 -14.85 19.89 -27.79
C THR A 143 -14.33 18.97 -26.69
N GLU A 144 -13.59 19.51 -25.71
CA GLU A 144 -13.09 18.73 -24.57
C GLU A 144 -14.22 18.08 -23.74
N LEU A 145 -15.33 18.80 -23.53
CA LEU A 145 -16.48 18.29 -22.78
C LEU A 145 -17.31 17.29 -23.60
N GLU A 146 -17.44 17.49 -24.91
CA GLU A 146 -18.09 16.53 -25.83
C GLU A 146 -17.30 15.22 -25.90
N GLU A 147 -15.97 15.28 -26.00
CA GLU A 147 -15.10 14.10 -25.96
C GLU A 147 -15.18 13.37 -24.62
N LEU A 148 -15.24 14.11 -23.50
CA LEU A 148 -15.41 13.55 -22.17
C LEU A 148 -16.76 12.82 -22.03
N LEU A 149 -17.86 13.47 -22.44
CA LEU A 149 -19.20 12.88 -22.36
C LEU A 149 -19.40 11.74 -23.34
N ALA A 150 -18.82 11.80 -24.54
CA ALA A 150 -18.84 10.71 -25.51
C ALA A 150 -18.06 9.49 -25.01
N SER A 151 -16.90 9.72 -24.39
CA SER A 151 -16.11 8.65 -23.76
C SER A 151 -16.91 8.01 -22.63
N LEU A 152 -17.52 8.80 -21.75
CA LEU A 152 -18.32 8.28 -20.63
C LEU A 152 -19.64 7.64 -21.08
N GLY A 153 -20.24 8.10 -22.19
CA GLY A 153 -21.47 7.56 -22.78
C GLY A 153 -21.26 6.26 -23.55
N ALA A 154 -20.15 6.14 -24.30
CA ALA A 154 -19.78 4.92 -25.02
C ALA A 154 -19.51 3.75 -24.07
N TRP A 155 -18.97 4.03 -22.88
CA TRP A 155 -18.85 3.05 -21.79
C TRP A 155 -20.21 2.49 -21.34
N ARG A 156 -21.27 3.30 -21.37
CA ARG A 156 -22.62 2.88 -20.96
C ARG A 156 -23.39 2.11 -22.05
N GLN A 157 -23.07 2.35 -23.32
CA GLN A 157 -23.66 1.63 -24.46
C GLN A 157 -22.89 0.34 -24.83
N ALA A 158 -21.72 0.12 -24.22
CA ALA A 158 -20.93 -1.10 -24.37
C ALA A 158 -21.30 -2.21 -23.36
N GLU A 159 -22.30 -1.98 -22.50
CA GLU A 159 -23.03 -3.11 -21.89
C GLU A 159 -23.82 -3.81 -23.00
N PRO A 160 -23.76 -5.15 -23.12
CA PRO A 160 -24.51 -5.84 -24.15
C PRO A 160 -26.00 -5.62 -23.90
N ASP A 161 -26.72 -5.21 -24.95
CA ASP A 161 -28.16 -5.31 -25.05
C ASP A 161 -28.61 -6.65 -24.45
N GLY A 162 -29.32 -6.57 -23.33
CA GLY A 162 -30.25 -7.61 -22.92
C GLY A 162 -31.39 -7.64 -23.94
N GLY A 163 -31.08 -8.12 -25.15
CA GLY A 163 -32.04 -8.37 -26.21
C GLY A 163 -33.04 -9.40 -25.71
N THR A 164 -34.19 -8.91 -25.27
CA THR A 164 -35.43 -9.66 -25.22
C THR A 164 -35.67 -10.32 -26.58
N PRO A 165 -35.94 -11.64 -26.64
CA PRO A 165 -36.41 -12.26 -27.87
C PRO A 165 -37.82 -11.73 -28.16
N ASP A 166 -37.99 -11.13 -29.33
CA ASP A 166 -39.28 -10.69 -29.84
C ASP A 166 -40.23 -11.88 -30.01
N GLY A 167 -41.39 -11.80 -29.36
CA GLY A 167 -42.45 -12.81 -29.40
C GLY A 167 -43.57 -12.46 -28.42
N ALA A 168 -44.40 -11.50 -28.81
CA ALA A 168 -45.55 -11.04 -28.04
C ALA A 168 -46.52 -12.18 -27.66
N SER A 169 -46.77 -12.37 -26.36
CA SER A 169 -48.10 -12.67 -25.81
C SER A 169 -48.14 -12.52 -24.29
N SER A 170 -49.10 -11.69 -23.85
CA SER A 170 -49.81 -11.66 -22.56
C SER A 170 -49.03 -11.39 -21.27
N GLU A 171 -49.35 -10.22 -20.72
CA GLU A 171 -49.36 -9.88 -19.29
C GLU A 171 -50.09 -10.96 -18.47
N GLU A 172 -49.69 -11.07 -17.19
CA GLU A 172 -50.16 -11.96 -16.12
C GLU A 172 -49.21 -13.13 -15.82
N ASP A 173 -48.85 -13.26 -14.53
CA ASP A 173 -48.08 -14.32 -13.86
C ASP A 173 -46.55 -14.16 -13.72
N ALA A 174 -46.12 -13.35 -12.73
CA ALA A 174 -44.94 -13.63 -11.90
C ALA A 174 -44.92 -12.75 -10.63
N GLU A 175 -45.86 -13.00 -9.72
CA GLU A 175 -45.66 -12.72 -8.29
C GLU A 175 -44.75 -13.80 -7.66
N ASP A 176 -44.04 -13.40 -6.60
CA ASP A 176 -43.21 -14.19 -5.68
C ASP A 176 -41.86 -14.74 -6.18
N LEU A 177 -40.76 -14.05 -5.82
CA LEU A 177 -39.52 -14.61 -5.23
C LEU A 177 -38.69 -13.46 -4.60
N PRO A 178 -38.07 -13.64 -3.41
CA PRO A 178 -37.53 -12.54 -2.61
C PRO A 178 -36.16 -12.05 -3.10
N ALA A 179 -35.94 -10.74 -2.94
CA ALA A 179 -34.73 -10.00 -3.28
C ALA A 179 -33.45 -10.64 -2.68
N GLY A 180 -32.67 -11.30 -3.52
CA GLY A 180 -31.27 -11.59 -3.25
C GLY A 180 -30.43 -10.36 -3.59
N GLU A 181 -29.85 -9.73 -2.58
CA GLU A 181 -28.94 -8.59 -2.71
C GLU A 181 -27.77 -8.95 -3.66
N THR A 182 -27.70 -8.25 -4.78
CA THR A 182 -26.62 -8.30 -5.74
C THR A 182 -25.36 -7.65 -5.16
N PHE A 183 -24.27 -8.41 -5.20
CA PHE A 183 -22.97 -8.08 -4.65
C PHE A 183 -22.19 -7.19 -5.63
N SER A 184 -21.76 -6.00 -5.19
CA SER A 184 -20.75 -5.19 -5.89
C SER A 184 -19.48 -5.14 -5.04
N PRO A 185 -18.30 -5.53 -5.54
CA PRO A 185 -17.05 -5.35 -4.82
C PRO A 185 -16.52 -3.92 -5.06
N GLY A 186 -17.17 -2.93 -4.44
CA GLY A 186 -16.52 -1.64 -4.21
C GLY A 186 -15.44 -1.81 -3.15
N LEU A 187 -14.28 -1.15 -3.31
CA LEU A 187 -13.31 -0.97 -2.22
C LEU A 187 -14.08 -0.59 -0.94
N PRO A 188 -13.90 -1.31 0.20
CA PRO A 188 -14.69 -1.05 1.38
C PRO A 188 -14.44 0.39 1.82
N SER A 189 -15.49 1.21 1.75
CA SER A 189 -15.55 2.49 2.43
C SER A 189 -15.38 2.21 3.93
N VAL A 190 -14.16 2.30 4.45
CA VAL A 190 -13.90 2.12 5.87
C VAL A 190 -14.39 3.38 6.60
N ALA A 191 -15.57 3.28 7.20
CA ALA A 191 -16.14 4.36 7.99
C ALA A 191 -15.31 4.63 9.26
N ASP A 192 -15.25 5.88 9.70
CA ASP A 192 -14.49 6.28 10.89
C ASP A 192 -14.94 5.53 12.16
N ALA A 193 -16.24 5.26 12.27
CA ALA A 193 -16.80 4.47 13.37
C ALA A 193 -16.25 3.04 13.41
N ASP A 194 -16.00 2.43 12.25
CA ASP A 194 -15.44 1.08 12.16
C ASP A 194 -13.94 1.08 12.49
N ILE A 195 -13.22 2.15 12.17
CA ILE A 195 -11.81 2.34 12.58
C ILE A 195 -11.70 2.45 14.09
N VAL A 196 -12.54 3.27 14.73
CA VAL A 196 -12.55 3.42 16.18
C VAL A 196 -12.90 2.09 16.86
N ARG A 197 -13.88 1.36 16.33
CA ARG A 197 -14.24 0.04 16.85
C ARG A 197 -13.11 -0.97 16.71
N PHE A 198 -12.42 -0.98 15.57
CA PHE A 198 -11.24 -1.82 15.36
C PHE A 198 -10.14 -1.50 16.38
N LEU A 199 -9.82 -0.22 16.57
CA LEU A 199 -8.85 0.22 17.59
C LEU A 199 -9.22 -0.25 19.00
N HIS A 200 -10.50 -0.16 19.36
CA HIS A 200 -10.99 -0.58 20.66
C HIS A 200 -10.85 -2.09 20.86
N ARG A 201 -11.33 -2.88 19.89
CA ARG A 201 -11.33 -4.35 19.98
C ARG A 201 -9.94 -4.97 19.92
N PHE A 202 -9.04 -4.39 19.12
CA PHE A 202 -7.66 -4.85 19.02
C PHE A 202 -6.69 -3.98 19.82
N SER A 203 -7.16 -3.38 20.92
CA SER A 203 -6.32 -2.57 21.80
C SER A 203 -5.32 -3.45 22.56
N GLY A 204 -4.06 -3.06 22.51
CA GLY A 204 -2.98 -3.69 23.25
C GLY A 204 -2.14 -2.63 23.95
N ARG A 205 -0.82 -2.83 23.94
CA ARG A 205 0.15 -1.88 24.49
C ARG A 205 -0.03 -0.48 23.91
N GLU A 206 -0.15 0.50 24.79
CA GLU A 206 -0.59 1.86 24.43
C GLU A 206 0.50 2.72 23.79
N ASP A 207 1.77 2.38 23.99
CA ASP A 207 2.92 3.18 23.55
C ASP A 207 3.65 2.62 22.33
N THR A 208 3.28 1.42 21.87
CA THR A 208 4.02 0.69 20.85
C THR A 208 3.11 -0.23 20.06
N HIS A 209 3.22 -0.19 18.73
CA HIS A 209 2.69 -1.20 17.82
C HIS A 209 3.81 -1.73 16.92
N ALA A 210 3.53 -2.60 15.96
CA ALA A 210 4.54 -3.09 15.02
C ALA A 210 4.09 -2.97 13.58
N ARG A 211 5.06 -2.94 12.66
CA ARG A 211 4.85 -2.95 11.21
C ARG A 211 5.61 -4.10 10.60
N MET A 212 4.93 -4.86 9.74
CA MET A 212 5.51 -5.93 8.94
C MET A 212 6.41 -5.35 7.85
N TRP A 213 7.53 -6.00 7.59
CA TRP A 213 8.41 -5.72 6.46
C TRP A 213 8.66 -6.99 5.65
N LEU A 214 9.08 -6.79 4.39
CA LEU A 214 9.55 -7.79 3.46
C LEU A 214 10.87 -7.26 2.91
N ASP A 215 11.94 -8.05 3.00
CA ASP A 215 13.24 -7.69 2.44
C ASP A 215 13.43 -8.21 1.01
N ALA A 216 14.58 -7.85 0.40
CA ALA A 216 14.92 -8.22 -0.97
C ALA A 216 15.12 -9.73 -1.15
N GLU A 217 15.45 -10.46 -0.08
CA GLU A 217 15.61 -11.92 -0.07
C GLU A 217 14.27 -12.66 0.15
N GLY A 218 13.16 -11.92 0.25
CA GLY A 218 11.82 -12.48 0.45
C GLY A 218 11.54 -12.92 1.88
N ARG A 219 12.39 -12.55 2.85
CA ARG A 219 12.17 -12.79 4.27
C ARG A 219 11.22 -11.72 4.80
N THR A 220 10.45 -12.11 5.81
CA THR A 220 9.49 -11.21 6.46
C THR A 220 9.70 -11.18 7.95
N GLY A 221 9.50 -10.00 8.54
CA GLY A 221 9.50 -9.82 9.98
C GLY A 221 8.66 -8.62 10.38
N TYR A 222 8.81 -8.21 11.64
CA TYR A 222 8.12 -7.05 12.19
C TYR A 222 9.10 -6.12 12.90
N SER A 223 8.89 -4.82 12.72
CA SER A 223 9.63 -3.76 13.43
C SER A 223 8.70 -3.02 14.38
N PRO A 224 9.09 -2.80 15.64
CA PRO A 224 8.30 -1.99 16.57
C PRO A 224 8.27 -0.51 16.14
N ILE A 225 7.10 0.10 16.23
CA ILE A 225 6.88 1.53 16.11
C ILE A 225 6.52 2.03 17.52
N ARG A 226 7.41 2.84 18.11
CA ARG A 226 7.26 3.41 19.46
C ARG A 226 6.28 4.60 19.46
N ALA A 227 5.05 4.33 19.05
CA ALA A 227 3.94 5.26 19.11
C ALA A 227 2.62 4.50 19.32
N ALA A 228 1.63 5.19 19.87
CA ALA A 228 0.27 4.67 19.96
C ALA A 228 -0.27 4.35 18.56
N LEU A 229 -1.07 3.28 18.47
CA LEU A 229 -1.76 2.93 17.23
C LEU A 229 -2.87 3.95 16.96
N THR A 230 -2.82 4.65 15.81
CA THR A 230 -3.77 5.73 15.50
C THR A 230 -4.86 5.30 14.51
N PRO A 231 -5.96 6.06 14.37
CA PRO A 231 -6.96 5.82 13.33
C PRO A 231 -6.38 5.84 11.91
N ARG A 232 -5.36 6.67 11.65
CA ARG A 232 -4.67 6.72 10.36
C ARG A 232 -3.91 5.42 10.09
N ASP A 233 -3.22 4.89 11.08
CA ASP A 233 -2.48 3.62 10.97
C ASP A 233 -3.43 2.47 10.67
N VAL A 234 -4.55 2.40 11.40
CA VAL A 234 -5.60 1.39 11.17
C VAL A 234 -6.25 1.56 9.80
N ARG A 235 -6.55 2.78 9.35
CA ARG A 235 -7.04 3.00 7.99
C ARG A 235 -6.07 2.46 6.94
N ASN A 236 -4.78 2.78 7.07
CA ASN A 236 -3.75 2.28 6.16
C ASN A 236 -3.59 0.76 6.23
N HIS A 237 -3.80 0.16 7.40
CA HIS A 237 -3.82 -1.28 7.58
C HIS A 237 -4.98 -1.93 6.83
N LEU A 238 -6.19 -1.42 7.04
CA LEU A 238 -7.42 -1.94 6.44
C LEU A 238 -7.44 -1.74 4.92
N LEU A 239 -6.91 -0.62 4.42
CA LEU A 239 -6.72 -0.41 2.98
C LEU A 239 -5.62 -1.33 2.40
N GLY A 240 -4.77 -1.92 3.23
CA GLY A 240 -3.70 -2.83 2.81
C GLY A 240 -2.38 -2.13 2.46
N ASN A 241 -2.26 -0.83 2.73
CA ASN A 241 -1.06 -0.03 2.49
C ASN A 241 0.10 -0.47 3.40
N VAL A 242 -0.21 -0.85 4.63
CA VAL A 242 0.73 -1.38 5.62
C VAL A 242 0.14 -2.61 6.30
N THR A 243 0.99 -3.45 6.87
CA THR A 243 0.54 -4.57 7.71
C THR A 243 1.07 -4.36 9.11
N LEU A 244 0.15 -4.21 10.05
CA LEU A 244 0.45 -3.84 11.41
C LEU A 244 0.30 -5.05 12.33
N GLY A 245 1.00 -5.01 13.44
CA GLY A 245 0.84 -5.94 14.55
C GLY A 245 0.67 -5.18 15.85
N VAL A 246 0.14 -5.89 16.85
CA VAL A 246 -0.17 -5.37 18.17
C VAL A 246 0.48 -6.25 19.24
N TYR A 247 1.00 -5.61 20.29
CA TYR A 247 1.44 -6.30 21.49
C TYR A 247 0.26 -6.39 22.46
N PRO A 248 -0.33 -7.57 22.74
CA PRO A 248 -1.59 -7.66 23.48
C PRO A 248 -1.53 -7.14 24.92
N LEU A 249 -0.35 -7.25 25.55
CA LEU A 249 -0.14 -6.88 26.95
C LEU A 249 -0.04 -5.35 27.13
N ARG A 250 -1.02 -4.78 27.83
CA ARG A 250 -1.09 -3.36 28.19
C ARG A 250 -0.11 -3.01 29.30
N ARG A 251 0.22 -1.72 29.44
CA ARG A 251 1.17 -1.26 30.48
C ARG A 251 0.67 -1.47 31.90
N ASP A 252 -0.63 -1.56 32.10
CA ASP A 252 -1.27 -1.84 33.38
C ASP A 252 -1.36 -3.35 33.72
N GLY A 253 -0.80 -4.22 32.87
CA GLY A 253 -0.83 -5.67 33.07
C GLY A 253 -2.15 -6.33 32.70
N ARG A 254 -3.02 -5.66 31.93
CA ARG A 254 -4.29 -6.19 31.43
C ARG A 254 -4.23 -6.49 29.93
N VAL A 255 -5.23 -7.21 29.43
CA VAL A 255 -5.42 -7.51 28.00
C VAL A 255 -6.88 -7.33 27.59
N ALA A 256 -7.11 -6.79 26.39
CA ALA A 256 -8.44 -6.59 25.82
C ALA A 256 -8.89 -7.76 24.91
N PHE A 257 -8.01 -8.73 24.68
CA PHE A 257 -8.31 -9.94 23.92
C PHE A 257 -7.28 -11.03 24.24
N PHE A 258 -7.62 -12.26 23.87
CA PHE A 258 -6.64 -13.33 23.65
C PHE A 258 -6.87 -13.94 22.27
N VAL A 259 -5.86 -14.65 21.76
CA VAL A 259 -5.93 -15.30 20.46
C VAL A 259 -5.26 -16.67 20.50
N LEU A 260 -5.91 -17.65 19.88
CA LEU A 260 -5.27 -18.91 19.51
C LEU A 260 -4.77 -18.79 18.07
N ASP A 261 -3.46 -18.96 17.89
CA ASP A 261 -2.79 -18.93 16.59
C ASP A 261 -2.55 -20.36 16.12
N LEU A 262 -3.40 -20.82 15.20
CA LEU A 262 -3.36 -22.16 14.62
C LEU A 262 -2.63 -22.11 13.29
N ASP A 263 -1.42 -22.67 13.25
CA ASP A 263 -0.47 -22.51 12.17
C ASP A 263 -0.04 -23.87 11.60
N ILE A 264 0.21 -23.92 10.29
CA ILE A 264 0.80 -25.10 9.64
C ILE A 264 2.29 -25.15 9.99
N THR A 265 2.75 -26.30 10.50
CA THR A 265 4.14 -26.52 10.87
C THR A 265 5.05 -26.52 9.63
N PRO A 266 6.35 -26.23 9.75
CA PRO A 266 7.28 -26.34 8.63
C PRO A 266 7.25 -27.72 7.95
N GLY A 267 7.16 -28.79 8.74
CA GLY A 267 7.00 -30.16 8.24
C GLY A 267 5.68 -30.37 7.48
N GLY A 268 4.56 -29.88 8.03
CA GLY A 268 3.27 -29.91 7.32
C GLY A 268 3.28 -29.14 6.01
N LEU A 269 3.98 -28.00 5.96
CA LEU A 269 4.11 -27.20 4.74
C LEU A 269 5.00 -27.90 3.69
N ALA A 270 6.10 -28.55 4.12
CA ALA A 270 6.94 -29.36 3.24
C ALA A 270 6.16 -30.56 2.67
N TRP A 271 5.39 -31.24 3.52
CA TRP A 271 4.55 -32.36 3.12
C TRP A 271 3.44 -31.95 2.14
N ALA A 272 2.78 -30.82 2.38
CA ALA A 272 1.78 -30.24 1.47
C ALA A 272 2.37 -29.83 0.10
N ARG A 273 3.64 -29.41 0.04
CA ARG A 273 4.29 -29.03 -1.23
C ARG A 273 4.63 -30.24 -2.12
N ALA A 274 4.71 -31.44 -1.53
CA ALA A 274 5.09 -32.64 -2.27
C ALA A 274 3.96 -33.15 -3.19
N ASP A 275 2.70 -32.98 -2.81
CA ASP A 275 1.54 -33.50 -3.56
C ASP A 275 0.26 -32.68 -3.28
N GLU A 276 -0.61 -32.54 -4.28
CA GLU A 276 -1.88 -31.80 -4.18
C GLU A 276 -2.90 -32.45 -3.22
N ARG A 277 -2.90 -33.78 -3.12
CA ARG A 277 -3.69 -34.54 -2.13
C ARG A 277 -3.22 -34.21 -0.72
N ASN A 278 -1.91 -34.18 -0.50
CA ASN A 278 -1.32 -33.79 0.78
C ASN A 278 -1.68 -32.34 1.14
N ALA A 279 -1.59 -31.42 0.17
CA ALA A 279 -2.03 -30.03 0.35
C ALA A 279 -3.53 -29.93 0.70
N THR A 280 -4.36 -30.82 0.18
CA THR A 280 -5.79 -30.88 0.48
C THR A 280 -6.02 -31.42 1.90
N GLU A 281 -5.28 -32.44 2.31
CA GLU A 281 -5.36 -33.00 3.66
C GLU A 281 -4.95 -31.99 4.73
N VAL A 282 -3.83 -31.28 4.56
CA VAL A 282 -3.42 -30.22 5.50
C VAL A 282 -4.47 -29.11 5.59
N ARG A 283 -5.07 -28.71 4.45
CA ARG A 283 -6.13 -27.69 4.44
C ARG A 283 -7.39 -28.16 5.17
N ASN A 284 -7.78 -29.42 4.99
CA ASN A 284 -8.93 -30.01 5.68
C ASN A 284 -8.67 -30.16 7.18
N ALA A 285 -7.46 -30.58 7.57
CA ALA A 285 -7.03 -30.63 8.96
C ALA A 285 -7.08 -29.24 9.60
N LEU A 286 -6.51 -28.21 8.94
CA LEU A 286 -6.55 -26.83 9.43
C LEU A 286 -7.99 -26.32 9.62
N ARG A 287 -8.89 -26.64 8.67
CA ARG A 287 -10.31 -26.27 8.77
C ARG A 287 -10.98 -26.97 9.95
N SER A 288 -10.89 -28.29 10.02
CA SER A 288 -11.52 -29.11 11.07
C SER A 288 -11.02 -28.72 12.46
N GLU A 289 -9.71 -28.52 12.61
CA GLU A 289 -9.11 -28.11 13.87
C GLU A 289 -9.55 -26.69 14.28
N SER A 290 -9.62 -25.76 13.33
CA SER A 290 -10.17 -24.42 13.56
C SER A 290 -11.63 -24.44 14.01
N ASP A 291 -12.47 -25.31 13.42
CA ASP A 291 -13.87 -25.47 13.82
C ASP A 291 -13.97 -26.08 15.22
N ARG A 292 -13.17 -27.10 15.52
CA ARG A 292 -13.09 -27.74 16.85
C ARG A 292 -12.72 -26.73 17.95
N LEU A 293 -11.69 -25.91 17.72
CA LEU A 293 -11.24 -24.90 18.67
C LEU A 293 -12.31 -23.82 18.89
N ARG A 294 -12.94 -23.34 17.82
CA ARG A 294 -14.06 -22.38 17.88
C ARG A 294 -15.22 -22.93 18.71
N ASP A 295 -15.67 -24.15 18.42
CA ASP A 295 -16.83 -24.75 19.08
C ASP A 295 -16.55 -25.04 20.56
N ARG A 296 -15.30 -25.39 20.89
CA ARG A 296 -14.86 -25.55 22.28
C ARG A 296 -14.87 -24.22 23.04
N LEU A 297 -14.41 -23.13 22.45
CA LEU A 297 -14.49 -21.79 23.07
C LEU A 297 -15.95 -21.35 23.27
N ARG A 298 -16.84 -21.63 22.30
CA ARG A 298 -18.28 -21.39 22.44
C ARG A 298 -18.90 -22.18 23.58
N ALA A 299 -18.54 -23.45 23.73
CA ALA A 299 -18.98 -24.27 24.86
C ALA A 299 -18.48 -23.74 26.22
N LEU A 300 -17.35 -23.02 26.25
CA LEU A 300 -16.86 -22.31 27.42
C LEU A 300 -17.54 -20.95 27.64
N GLY A 301 -18.44 -20.53 26.75
CA GLY A 301 -19.22 -19.30 26.86
C GLY A 301 -18.56 -18.07 26.24
N PHE A 302 -17.58 -18.25 25.35
CA PHE A 302 -16.98 -17.16 24.58
C PHE A 302 -17.64 -16.99 23.21
N ASP A 303 -17.48 -15.82 22.61
CA ASP A 303 -17.90 -15.50 21.23
C ASP A 303 -16.66 -15.35 20.32
N PRO A 304 -16.05 -16.46 19.86
CA PRO A 304 -14.81 -16.43 19.10
C PRO A 304 -15.01 -15.95 17.66
N LEU A 305 -14.08 -15.10 17.20
CA LEU A 305 -14.00 -14.62 15.82
C LEU A 305 -12.83 -15.27 15.09
N VAL A 306 -13.10 -16.03 14.03
CA VAL A 306 -12.07 -16.74 13.25
C VAL A 306 -11.59 -15.88 12.09
N GLU A 307 -10.27 -15.76 11.93
CA GLU A 307 -9.58 -15.06 10.85
C GLU A 307 -8.69 -16.05 10.08
N ALA A 308 -8.77 -16.08 8.75
CA ALA A 308 -7.71 -16.63 7.93
C ALA A 308 -6.57 -15.61 7.83
N SER A 309 -5.36 -15.95 8.31
CA SER A 309 -4.29 -14.98 8.54
C SER A 309 -3.69 -14.35 7.27
N GLY A 310 -4.01 -14.91 6.10
CA GLY A 310 -3.43 -14.54 4.80
C GLY A 310 -2.13 -15.28 4.48
N PHE A 311 -1.59 -16.08 5.41
CA PHE A 311 -0.40 -16.91 5.15
C PHE A 311 -0.69 -18.40 5.33
N LYS A 312 -0.27 -18.99 6.45
CA LYS A 312 -0.27 -20.44 6.68
C LYS A 312 -1.02 -20.86 7.95
N GLY A 313 -2.04 -20.10 8.34
CA GLY A 313 -2.77 -20.37 9.57
C GLY A 313 -4.08 -19.59 9.71
N ARG A 314 -4.68 -19.74 10.89
CA ARG A 314 -5.89 -19.05 11.32
C ARG A 314 -5.71 -18.52 12.73
N HIS A 315 -6.20 -17.32 12.97
CA HIS A 315 -6.31 -16.75 14.31
C HIS A 315 -7.74 -16.91 14.82
N ILE A 316 -7.91 -17.29 16.07
CA ILE A 316 -9.21 -17.38 16.73
C ILE A 316 -9.22 -16.37 17.87
N TRP A 317 -9.84 -15.22 17.63
CA TRP A 317 -9.86 -14.07 18.53
C TRP A 317 -11.01 -14.17 19.52
N VAL A 318 -10.74 -13.84 20.79
CA VAL A 318 -11.78 -13.62 21.82
C VAL A 318 -11.53 -12.27 22.46
N PHE A 319 -12.52 -11.40 22.41
CA PHE A 319 -12.43 -10.05 22.97
C PHE A 319 -12.87 -10.04 24.44
N LEU A 320 -12.28 -9.15 25.21
CA LEU A 320 -12.47 -9.02 26.65
C LEU A 320 -12.83 -7.57 27.00
N GLU A 321 -13.96 -7.38 27.66
CA GLU A 321 -14.42 -6.05 28.06
C GLU A 321 -15.14 -6.10 29.42
N PRO A 322 -14.67 -5.33 30.42
CA PRO A 322 -13.42 -4.56 30.45
C PRO A 322 -12.16 -5.42 30.27
N ALA A 323 -11.01 -4.79 30.01
CA ALA A 323 -9.74 -5.51 29.89
C ALA A 323 -9.42 -6.32 31.17
N VAL A 324 -9.02 -7.58 31.00
CA VAL A 324 -8.86 -8.56 32.09
C VAL A 324 -7.39 -8.69 32.47
N SER A 325 -7.10 -9.09 33.72
CA SER A 325 -5.74 -9.38 34.17
C SER A 325 -5.04 -10.40 33.25
N ALA A 326 -3.85 -10.05 32.76
CA ALA A 326 -3.06 -10.92 31.90
C ALA A 326 -2.68 -12.24 32.59
N ASP A 327 -2.52 -12.24 33.92
CA ASP A 327 -2.25 -13.45 34.70
C ASP A 327 -3.38 -14.48 34.57
N LEU A 328 -4.62 -14.03 34.76
CA LEU A 328 -5.79 -14.89 34.65
C LEU A 328 -5.94 -15.43 33.21
N VAL A 329 -5.70 -14.60 32.21
CA VAL A 329 -5.80 -14.99 30.79
C VAL A 329 -4.67 -15.97 30.41
N CYS A 330 -3.44 -15.78 30.90
CA CYS A 330 -2.36 -16.74 30.67
C CYS A 330 -2.65 -18.10 31.33
N ARG A 331 -3.21 -18.12 32.55
CA ARG A 331 -3.65 -19.38 33.20
C ARG A 331 -4.73 -20.10 32.39
N LEU A 332 -5.68 -19.35 31.83
CA LEU A 332 -6.66 -19.90 30.89
C LEU A 332 -5.96 -20.46 29.64
N GLY A 333 -5.01 -19.73 29.07
CA GLY A 333 -4.23 -20.16 27.92
C GLY A 333 -3.49 -21.48 28.16
N ASP A 334 -2.80 -21.61 29.29
CA ASP A 334 -2.12 -22.84 29.69
C ASP A 334 -3.09 -24.03 29.80
N ALA A 335 -4.26 -23.80 30.41
CA ALA A 335 -5.30 -24.82 30.55
C ALA A 335 -5.93 -25.22 29.22
N LEU A 336 -6.15 -24.25 28.31
CA LEU A 336 -6.65 -24.50 26.95
C LEU A 336 -5.62 -25.30 26.15
N LEU A 337 -4.36 -24.88 26.12
CA LEU A 337 -3.30 -25.58 25.39
C LEU A 337 -3.09 -27.02 25.92
N ALA A 338 -3.23 -27.23 27.23
CA ALA A 338 -3.14 -28.57 27.82
C ALA A 338 -4.31 -29.50 27.43
N THR A 339 -5.49 -28.94 27.14
CA THR A 339 -6.70 -29.73 26.83
C THR A 339 -7.09 -29.72 25.34
N MET A 340 -6.45 -28.86 24.54
CA MET A 340 -6.79 -28.60 23.13
C MET A 340 -5.56 -28.77 22.23
N ALA A 341 -4.76 -29.81 22.48
CA ALA A 341 -3.68 -30.18 21.57
C ALA A 341 -4.23 -30.45 20.15
N PRO A 342 -3.53 -30.03 19.08
CA PRO A 342 -3.97 -30.27 17.71
C PRO A 342 -4.09 -31.77 17.42
N SER A 343 -5.10 -32.15 16.66
CA SER A 343 -5.34 -33.56 16.30
C SER A 343 -4.39 -34.06 15.20
N SER A 344 -3.65 -33.15 14.55
CA SER A 344 -2.73 -33.43 13.44
C SER A 344 -1.33 -32.91 13.75
N GLU A 345 -0.30 -33.71 13.47
CA GLU A 345 1.12 -33.34 13.62
C GLU A 345 1.57 -32.23 12.65
N HIS A 346 0.77 -31.94 11.62
CA HIS A 346 1.02 -30.88 10.66
C HIS A 346 0.61 -29.49 11.16
N LEU A 347 -0.04 -29.41 12.32
CA LEU A 347 -0.57 -28.19 12.90
C LEU A 347 0.04 -27.91 14.26
N ALA A 348 0.25 -26.64 14.55
CA ALA A 348 0.64 -26.15 15.87
C ALA A 348 -0.36 -25.09 16.32
N VAL A 349 -0.67 -25.06 17.62
CA VAL A 349 -1.49 -24.01 18.22
C VAL A 349 -0.66 -23.30 19.26
N GLU A 350 -0.58 -21.98 19.13
CA GLU A 350 -0.04 -21.09 20.15
C GLU A 350 -1.15 -20.25 20.79
N PHE A 351 -0.90 -19.75 22.00
CA PHE A 351 -1.82 -18.86 22.70
C PHE A 351 -1.15 -17.52 22.98
N PHE A 352 -1.85 -16.41 22.70
CA PHE A 352 -1.38 -15.07 23.04
C PHE A 352 -2.38 -14.35 23.94
N PRO A 353 -1.90 -13.67 25.01
CA PRO A 353 -0.50 -13.46 25.36
C PRO A 353 0.19 -14.71 25.98
N LYS A 354 1.46 -14.98 25.62
CA LYS A 354 2.25 -16.08 26.22
C LYS A 354 2.77 -15.79 27.64
N GLN A 355 2.66 -14.56 28.13
CA GLN A 355 3.20 -14.14 29.44
C GLN A 355 2.40 -12.98 30.04
N ALA A 356 2.22 -13.02 31.36
CA ALA A 356 1.46 -12.01 32.12
C ALA A 356 2.24 -10.70 32.36
N ARG A 357 3.55 -10.69 32.10
CA ARG A 357 4.44 -9.53 32.24
C ARG A 357 5.34 -9.43 31.01
N PRO A 358 5.80 -8.23 30.63
CA PRO A 358 6.79 -8.11 29.56
C PRO A 358 8.06 -8.89 29.93
N GLY A 359 8.57 -9.72 29.01
CA GLY A 359 9.82 -10.46 29.23
C GLY A 359 11.04 -9.53 29.35
N ARG A 360 12.22 -10.09 29.65
CA ARG A 360 13.48 -9.33 29.85
C ARG A 360 13.87 -8.39 28.69
N ARG A 361 13.34 -8.60 27.47
CA ARG A 361 13.53 -7.79 26.25
C ARG A 361 12.46 -6.69 26.02
N GLY A 362 11.54 -6.45 26.97
CA GLY A 362 10.84 -5.16 27.15
C GLY A 362 9.47 -4.93 26.50
N LEU A 363 9.13 -5.57 25.37
CA LEU A 363 7.89 -5.23 24.62
C LEU A 363 6.72 -6.23 24.78
N GLY A 364 7.00 -7.52 25.02
CA GLY A 364 5.99 -8.58 25.03
C GLY A 364 5.89 -9.32 23.69
N ASN A 365 4.92 -10.23 23.56
CA ASN A 365 4.74 -11.01 22.33
C ASN A 365 3.88 -10.26 21.31
N LEU A 366 4.18 -10.43 20.03
CA LEU A 366 3.54 -9.73 18.93
C LEU A 366 2.51 -10.61 18.21
N VAL A 367 1.37 -10.04 17.85
CA VAL A 367 0.37 -10.67 16.98
C VAL A 367 0.08 -9.75 15.81
N LYS A 368 -0.06 -10.28 14.58
CA LYS A 368 -0.50 -9.52 13.41
C LYS A 368 -1.96 -9.08 13.58
N LEU A 369 -2.28 -7.84 13.25
CA LEU A 369 -3.66 -7.37 13.20
C LEU A 369 -4.44 -8.03 12.02
N PRO A 370 -5.75 -8.28 12.18
CA PRO A 370 -6.57 -8.88 11.13
C PRO A 370 -6.94 -7.89 10.04
N LEU A 371 -7.43 -8.40 8.91
CA LEU A 371 -7.91 -7.64 7.74
C LEU A 371 -6.84 -6.94 6.90
N GLY A 372 -5.59 -6.89 7.33
CA GLY A 372 -4.46 -6.42 6.50
C GLY A 372 -4.01 -7.40 5.41
N VAL A 373 -3.06 -6.98 4.57
CA VAL A 373 -2.50 -7.77 3.46
C VAL A 373 -1.15 -8.38 3.85
N HIS A 374 -1.04 -9.70 3.90
CA HIS A 374 0.20 -10.34 4.33
C HIS A 374 1.31 -10.17 3.27
N LEU A 375 2.41 -9.49 3.61
CA LEU A 375 3.41 -9.04 2.61
C LEU A 375 4.09 -10.19 1.86
N ARG A 376 4.26 -11.36 2.50
CA ARG A 376 4.88 -12.53 1.85
C ARG A 376 4.01 -13.17 0.77
N THR A 377 2.70 -13.15 0.96
CA THR A 377 1.75 -13.90 0.12
C THR A 377 0.88 -13.01 -0.74
N GLY A 378 0.85 -11.71 -0.44
CA GLY A 378 -0.08 -10.75 -1.05
C GLY A 378 -1.54 -10.98 -0.69
N ARG A 379 -1.86 -12.01 0.12
CA ARG A 379 -3.25 -12.35 0.44
C ARG A 379 -3.76 -11.48 1.58
N ARG A 380 -4.98 -10.98 1.41
CA ARG A 380 -5.72 -10.28 2.46
C ARG A 380 -6.16 -11.28 3.53
N SER A 381 -5.96 -10.90 4.78
CA SER A 381 -6.57 -11.59 5.92
C SER A 381 -8.08 -11.33 5.92
N VAL A 382 -8.88 -12.37 6.19
CA VAL A 382 -10.34 -12.29 6.14
C VAL A 382 -10.95 -13.00 7.35
N PHE A 383 -12.05 -12.45 7.88
CA PHE A 383 -12.86 -13.17 8.87
C PHE A 383 -13.67 -14.26 8.19
N LEU A 384 -13.89 -15.37 8.91
CA LEU A 384 -14.61 -16.53 8.42
C LEU A 384 -15.94 -16.69 9.17
N ASP A 385 -16.98 -17.06 8.43
CA ASP A 385 -18.27 -17.50 9.00
C ASP A 385 -18.20 -18.93 9.54
N ASP A 386 -19.32 -19.42 10.09
CA ASP A 386 -19.41 -20.77 10.67
C ASP A 386 -19.24 -21.89 9.63
N ALA A 387 -19.45 -21.60 8.34
CA ALA A 387 -19.16 -22.50 7.22
C ALA A 387 -17.70 -22.40 6.74
N GLY A 388 -16.88 -21.57 7.39
CA GLY A 388 -15.48 -21.32 7.03
C GLY A 388 -15.32 -20.55 5.73
N ARG A 389 -16.31 -19.73 5.33
CA ARG A 389 -16.30 -18.86 4.15
C ARG A 389 -15.94 -17.43 4.56
N PRO A 390 -15.26 -16.65 3.71
CA PRO A 390 -14.99 -15.24 3.99
C PRO A 390 -16.28 -14.46 4.25
N VAL A 391 -16.29 -13.63 5.29
CA VAL A 391 -17.43 -12.75 5.58
C VAL A 391 -17.40 -11.53 4.65
N GLY A 392 -18.55 -11.21 4.02
CA GLY A 392 -18.68 -10.11 3.06
C GLY A 392 -18.47 -8.71 3.67
N ASP A 393 -19.13 -8.41 4.80
CA ASP A 393 -18.85 -7.19 5.59
C ASP A 393 -18.10 -7.56 6.89
N PRO A 394 -16.76 -7.48 6.91
CA PRO A 394 -15.98 -7.80 8.10
C PRO A 394 -16.23 -6.82 9.26
N HIS A 395 -16.66 -5.58 8.98
CA HIS A 395 -16.95 -4.58 10.00
C HIS A 395 -18.27 -4.87 10.72
N ALA A 396 -19.27 -5.42 10.02
CA ALA A 396 -20.51 -5.90 10.65
C ALA A 396 -20.25 -6.96 11.73
N VAL A 397 -19.28 -7.84 11.51
CA VAL A 397 -18.93 -8.87 12.49
C VAL A 397 -18.35 -8.25 13.76
N LEU A 398 -17.46 -7.26 13.62
CA LEU A 398 -16.90 -6.53 14.76
C LEU A 398 -17.96 -5.73 15.54
N ARG A 399 -19.05 -5.32 14.88
CA ARG A 399 -20.21 -4.69 15.54
C ARG A 399 -21.03 -5.69 16.38
N ARG A 400 -21.07 -6.95 15.96
CA ARG A 400 -21.89 -8.01 16.57
C ARG A 400 -21.18 -8.86 17.61
N VAL A 401 -19.84 -8.96 17.54
CA VAL A 401 -19.08 -9.83 18.46
C VAL A 401 -19.15 -9.33 19.91
N HIS A 402 -19.54 -10.23 20.81
CA HIS A 402 -19.74 -9.93 22.22
C HIS A 402 -18.44 -10.18 23.00
N PRO A 403 -17.82 -9.13 23.57
CA PRO A 403 -16.66 -9.34 24.42
C PRO A 403 -17.08 -9.99 25.74
N ALA A 404 -16.21 -10.86 26.27
CA ALA A 404 -16.41 -11.55 27.53
C ALA A 404 -15.85 -10.72 28.71
N ASP A 405 -16.46 -10.88 29.89
CA ASP A 405 -15.98 -10.24 31.10
C ASP A 405 -14.98 -11.14 31.87
N GLU A 406 -14.37 -10.59 32.92
CA GLU A 406 -13.42 -11.31 33.76
C GLU A 406 -14.05 -12.57 34.41
N GLU A 407 -15.35 -12.54 34.70
CA GLU A 407 -16.06 -13.66 35.31
C GLU A 407 -16.29 -14.82 34.33
N ALA A 408 -16.56 -14.52 33.05
CA ALA A 408 -16.60 -15.53 32.00
C ALA A 408 -15.25 -16.26 31.87
N VAL A 409 -14.13 -15.54 31.99
CA VAL A 409 -12.78 -16.13 31.98
C VAL A 409 -12.59 -17.07 33.20
N ARG A 410 -13.00 -16.66 34.40
CA ARG A 410 -12.93 -17.52 35.61
C ARG A 410 -13.78 -18.77 35.47
N ARG A 411 -15.05 -18.63 35.06
CA ARG A 411 -15.94 -19.77 34.84
C ARG A 411 -15.40 -20.73 33.78
N ALA A 412 -14.81 -20.23 32.71
CA ALA A 412 -14.17 -21.06 31.70
C ALA A 412 -12.99 -21.86 32.29
N LEU A 413 -12.13 -21.19 33.07
CA LEU A 413 -11.00 -21.84 33.73
C LEU A 413 -11.45 -22.91 34.74
N GLU A 414 -12.49 -22.64 35.54
CA GLU A 414 -13.09 -23.60 36.46
C GLU A 414 -13.62 -24.84 35.74
N ARG A 415 -14.40 -24.65 34.66
CA ARG A 415 -14.91 -25.77 33.85
C ARG A 415 -13.81 -26.62 33.21
N ILE A 416 -12.67 -26.02 32.87
CA ILE A 416 -11.50 -26.77 32.37
C ILE A 416 -10.81 -27.52 33.52
N GLY A 417 -10.65 -26.87 34.68
CA GLY A 417 -10.07 -27.46 35.89
C GLY A 417 -10.85 -28.65 36.41
N ASP A 418 -12.19 -28.58 36.40
CA ASP A 418 -13.08 -29.69 36.75
C ASP A 418 -12.95 -30.88 35.78
N ALA A 419 -12.54 -30.62 34.54
CA ALA A 419 -12.31 -31.65 33.53
C ALA A 419 -10.90 -32.28 33.57
N SER A 420 -9.98 -31.78 34.41
CA SER A 420 -8.55 -32.12 34.34
C SER A 420 -7.87 -32.55 35.67
N ALA A 421 -8.62 -33.03 36.66
CA ALA A 421 -8.01 -33.79 37.77
C ALA A 421 -7.85 -35.28 37.41
N PRO A 422 -6.73 -35.99 37.67
CA PRO A 422 -5.43 -35.64 38.32
C PRO A 422 -4.22 -35.81 37.32
N SER A 423 -2.93 -35.58 37.58
CA SER A 423 -2.12 -35.34 38.78
C SER A 423 -0.88 -34.50 38.42
N ALA A 424 -0.38 -33.74 39.38
CA ALA A 424 0.89 -33.02 39.32
C ALA A 424 2.09 -33.99 39.38
N ALA A 425 2.77 -34.20 38.25
CA ALA A 425 4.19 -34.54 38.18
C ALA A 425 4.64 -34.52 36.72
N GLN A 426 5.64 -33.70 36.40
CA GLN A 426 6.60 -33.78 35.28
C GLN A 426 6.78 -32.45 34.55
N ARG A 427 7.57 -31.56 35.16
CA ARG A 427 8.48 -30.70 34.38
C ARG A 427 9.82 -30.60 35.10
N SER A 428 10.82 -31.28 34.55
CA SER A 428 12.23 -31.08 34.83
C SER A 428 13.03 -31.52 33.61
N ALA A 429 13.93 -30.64 33.16
CA ALA A 429 15.01 -30.82 32.15
C ALA A 429 14.53 -31.01 30.69
N ALA A 430 15.15 -30.42 29.66
CA ALA A 430 16.48 -29.83 29.47
C ALA A 430 16.37 -28.69 28.41
N GLY A 431 17.06 -27.55 28.54
CA GLY A 431 18.42 -27.30 28.01
C GLY A 431 18.29 -26.55 26.65
N THR A 432 19.02 -25.51 26.29
CA THR A 432 20.26 -24.87 26.74
C THR A 432 20.30 -23.43 26.19
N ALA A 433 21.02 -22.55 26.90
CA ALA A 433 21.40 -21.22 26.43
C ALA A 433 22.72 -21.29 25.64
N ASP A 434 22.83 -20.47 24.59
CA ASP A 434 24.07 -19.85 24.04
C ASP A 434 23.60 -18.79 23.02
N ASP A 435 23.79 -17.49 23.27
CA ASP A 435 24.92 -16.62 22.85
C ASP A 435 25.01 -16.50 21.31
N GLY A 436 24.99 -15.34 20.65
CA GLY A 436 24.91 -13.94 21.04
C GLY A 436 24.78 -13.13 19.73
N GLU A 437 24.20 -11.94 19.77
CA GLU A 437 24.26 -11.01 18.64
C GLU A 437 24.30 -9.58 19.19
N GLN A 438 25.38 -8.89 18.82
CA GLN A 438 25.82 -7.61 19.35
C GLN A 438 24.90 -6.47 18.91
N GLU A 439 24.61 -5.57 19.85
CA GLU A 439 23.95 -4.28 19.60
C GLU A 439 24.83 -3.38 18.72
N GLN A 440 24.29 -2.93 17.59
CA GLN A 440 24.73 -1.70 16.93
C GLN A 440 23.67 -0.61 17.11
N PRO A 441 24.08 0.65 17.37
CA PRO A 441 23.15 1.77 17.55
C PRO A 441 22.56 2.14 16.19
N THR A 442 21.24 2.05 16.06
CA THR A 442 20.53 2.41 14.83
C THR A 442 20.12 3.89 14.85
N GLU A 443 20.72 4.65 13.95
CA GLU A 443 20.22 5.98 13.55
C GLU A 443 18.78 5.90 13.01
N PRO A 444 18.00 6.99 13.10
CA PRO A 444 16.63 7.00 12.58
C PRO A 444 16.66 7.07 11.06
N LEU A 445 16.22 5.99 10.41
CA LEU A 445 16.04 5.93 8.96
C LEU A 445 14.71 6.58 8.53
N PRO A 446 14.68 7.20 7.33
CA PRO A 446 13.53 7.94 6.81
C PRO A 446 12.34 7.01 6.46
N PRO A 447 11.11 7.56 6.41
CA PRO A 447 9.90 6.78 6.14
C PRO A 447 9.91 6.13 4.75
N PRO A 448 9.56 4.83 4.61
CA PRO A 448 9.58 4.15 3.31
C PRO A 448 8.38 4.51 2.40
N PRO A 449 8.56 4.41 1.07
CA PRO A 449 7.63 4.90 0.05
C PRO A 449 6.38 4.03 -0.14
N THR A 450 5.36 4.66 -0.74
CA THR A 450 4.06 4.09 -1.11
C THR A 450 4.13 3.19 -2.35
N ARG A 451 3.43 2.04 -2.30
CA ARG A 451 3.42 0.99 -3.33
C ARG A 451 3.08 1.54 -4.72
N ARG A 452 3.99 1.30 -5.66
CA ARG A 452 3.83 1.41 -7.11
C ARG A 452 4.33 0.10 -7.71
N ALA A 453 3.82 -0.32 -8.88
CA ALA A 453 4.37 -1.47 -9.60
C ALA A 453 5.91 -1.34 -9.69
N VAL A 454 6.62 -2.32 -9.15
CA VAL A 454 8.07 -2.19 -8.89
C VAL A 454 8.80 -2.29 -10.23
N TRP A 455 9.26 -1.14 -10.73
CA TRP A 455 10.28 -1.08 -11.78
C TRP A 455 11.62 -1.54 -11.19
N THR A 456 12.38 -2.30 -11.97
CA THR A 456 13.67 -2.86 -11.57
C THR A 456 14.77 -2.43 -12.55
N ALA A 457 16.03 -2.58 -12.14
CA ALA A 457 17.18 -2.33 -13.04
C ALA A 457 17.05 -3.11 -14.37
N ALA A 458 16.57 -4.36 -14.30
CA ALA A 458 16.43 -5.22 -15.48
C ALA A 458 15.41 -4.69 -16.50
N ASP A 459 14.46 -3.86 -16.07
CA ASP A 459 13.43 -3.31 -16.96
C ASP A 459 14.00 -2.25 -17.92
N PHE A 460 15.16 -1.64 -17.63
CA PHE A 460 15.84 -0.74 -18.58
C PHE A 460 16.38 -1.45 -19.83
N GLU A 461 16.65 -2.75 -19.71
CA GLU A 461 17.12 -3.58 -20.82
C GLU A 461 15.99 -4.37 -21.49
N ARG A 462 14.96 -4.75 -20.71
CA ARG A 462 13.83 -5.58 -21.16
C ARG A 462 12.70 -4.80 -21.79
N ASP A 463 12.44 -3.55 -21.33
CA ASP A 463 11.41 -2.71 -21.94
C ASP A 463 11.85 -2.26 -23.34
N PRO A 464 11.12 -2.61 -24.41
CA PRO A 464 11.55 -2.34 -25.78
C PRO A 464 11.72 -0.84 -26.09
N ALA A 465 10.94 0.04 -25.46
CA ALA A 465 10.98 1.47 -25.71
C ALA A 465 12.19 2.12 -25.01
N VAL A 466 12.42 1.77 -23.74
CA VAL A 466 13.59 2.25 -22.97
C VAL A 466 14.89 1.72 -23.56
N ALA A 467 14.94 0.42 -23.87
CA ALA A 467 16.13 -0.20 -24.42
C ALA A 467 16.47 0.37 -25.82
N SER A 468 15.47 0.68 -26.65
CA SER A 468 15.68 1.36 -27.94
C SER A 468 16.23 2.78 -27.75
N LEU A 469 15.69 3.54 -26.79
CA LEU A 469 16.14 4.90 -26.49
C LEU A 469 17.59 4.93 -26.01
N LEU A 470 17.96 4.06 -25.06
CA LEU A 470 19.29 4.04 -24.47
C LEU A 470 20.34 3.50 -25.44
N ARG A 471 20.01 2.51 -26.29
CA ARG A 471 20.90 2.08 -27.38
C ARG A 471 21.12 3.17 -28.43
N GLY A 472 20.08 3.94 -28.75
CA GLY A 472 20.15 5.01 -29.76
C GLY A 472 20.83 6.29 -29.26
N CYS A 473 20.76 6.58 -27.95
CA CYS A 473 21.32 7.80 -27.36
C CYS A 473 22.42 7.49 -26.32
N PRO A 474 23.71 7.48 -26.72
CA PRO A 474 24.83 7.18 -25.82
C PRO A 474 24.95 8.14 -24.64
N LEU A 475 24.54 9.40 -24.83
CA LEU A 475 24.54 10.42 -23.77
C LEU A 475 23.51 10.12 -22.67
N LEU A 476 22.30 9.68 -23.04
CA LEU A 476 21.30 9.26 -22.03
C LEU A 476 21.69 7.96 -21.35
N ALA A 477 22.30 7.01 -22.08
CA ALA A 477 22.82 5.79 -21.48
C ALA A 477 23.96 6.07 -20.49
N ALA A 478 24.83 7.04 -20.78
CA ALA A 478 25.86 7.48 -19.85
C ALA A 478 25.25 8.15 -18.62
N LEU A 479 24.24 8.99 -18.79
CA LEU A 479 23.52 9.60 -17.67
C LEU A 479 22.85 8.57 -16.76
N VAL A 480 22.16 7.57 -17.30
CA VAL A 480 21.53 6.52 -16.49
C VAL A 480 22.57 5.79 -15.64
N ARG A 481 23.70 5.39 -16.24
CA ARG A 481 24.80 4.74 -15.50
C ARG A 481 25.41 5.65 -14.43
N GLU A 482 25.61 6.93 -14.75
CA GLU A 482 26.14 7.93 -13.79
C GLU A 482 25.24 8.02 -12.56
N ILE A 483 23.91 8.05 -12.76
CA ILE A 483 22.93 8.10 -11.67
C ILE A 483 22.92 6.81 -10.84
N GLU A 484 23.01 5.65 -11.48
CA GLU A 484 23.08 4.36 -10.78
C GLU A 484 24.35 4.21 -9.93
N GLN A 485 25.48 4.77 -10.41
CA GLN A 485 26.78 4.69 -9.75
C GLN A 485 26.96 5.73 -8.63
N HIS A 486 26.63 6.99 -8.90
CA HIS A 486 26.97 8.11 -8.02
C HIS A 486 25.80 8.58 -7.14
N ARG A 487 24.55 8.25 -7.50
CA ARG A 487 23.34 8.44 -6.68
C ARG A 487 23.11 9.87 -6.17
N ARG A 488 23.66 10.87 -6.86
CA ARG A 488 23.57 12.30 -6.49
C ARG A 488 23.32 13.16 -7.74
N PRO A 489 22.09 13.18 -8.26
CA PRO A 489 21.75 13.89 -9.47
C PRO A 489 21.67 15.40 -9.19
N THR A 490 22.15 16.18 -10.14
CA THR A 490 21.91 17.62 -10.24
C THR A 490 20.50 17.90 -10.75
N ALA A 491 19.99 19.11 -10.52
CA ALA A 491 18.68 19.53 -11.02
C ALA A 491 18.57 19.44 -12.56
N ASP A 492 19.68 19.67 -13.28
CA ASP A 492 19.75 19.55 -14.73
C ASP A 492 19.63 18.08 -15.20
N GLU A 493 20.24 17.14 -14.47
CA GLU A 493 20.15 15.71 -14.75
C GLU A 493 18.75 15.16 -14.48
N ILE A 494 18.13 15.52 -13.35
CA ILE A 494 16.72 15.19 -13.04
C ILE A 494 15.80 15.72 -14.15
N ALA A 495 16.02 16.97 -14.57
CA ALA A 495 15.22 17.58 -15.63
C ALA A 495 15.41 16.86 -16.97
N VAL A 496 16.60 16.37 -17.29
CA VAL A 496 16.84 15.59 -18.51
C VAL A 496 16.15 14.22 -18.45
N LEU A 497 16.26 13.49 -17.33
CA LEU A 497 15.58 12.19 -17.16
C LEU A 497 14.06 12.32 -17.31
N ARG A 498 13.46 13.30 -16.61
CA ARG A 498 12.01 13.57 -16.68
C ARG A 498 11.58 13.90 -18.10
N ASN A 499 12.25 14.84 -18.77
CA ASN A 499 11.84 15.34 -20.10
C ASN A 499 12.33 14.48 -21.28
N THR A 500 12.83 13.27 -21.01
CA THR A 500 13.18 12.26 -22.03
C THR A 500 12.45 10.94 -21.74
N LEU A 501 12.91 10.18 -20.75
CA LEU A 501 12.29 8.92 -20.33
C LEU A 501 10.82 9.10 -19.93
N GLY A 502 10.49 10.22 -19.29
CA GLY A 502 9.14 10.51 -18.82
C GLY A 502 8.07 10.66 -19.91
N HIS A 503 8.45 10.67 -21.19
CA HIS A 503 7.53 10.62 -22.33
C HIS A 503 7.27 9.20 -22.85
N LEU A 504 7.95 8.17 -22.32
CA LEU A 504 7.66 6.77 -22.66
C LEU A 504 6.43 6.26 -21.89
N PRO A 505 5.71 5.24 -22.38
CA PRO A 505 4.62 4.59 -21.64
C PRO A 505 5.02 4.18 -20.21
N CYS A 506 6.21 3.59 -20.07
CA CYS A 506 6.83 3.21 -18.82
C CYS A 506 7.69 4.32 -18.15
N GLY A 507 7.61 5.55 -18.66
CA GLY A 507 8.50 6.64 -18.27
C GLY A 507 8.40 7.03 -16.80
N VAL A 508 7.20 6.94 -16.23
CA VAL A 508 6.96 7.29 -14.83
C VAL A 508 7.61 6.30 -13.87
N PRO A 509 7.40 4.98 -13.99
CA PRO A 509 8.13 4.02 -13.17
C PRO A 509 9.65 4.06 -13.42
N ALA A 510 10.11 4.22 -14.67
CA ALA A 510 11.53 4.26 -15.00
C ALA A 510 12.26 5.47 -14.37
N VAL A 511 11.71 6.68 -14.50
CA VAL A 511 12.34 7.88 -13.92
C VAL A 511 12.32 7.83 -12.39
N ASN A 512 11.20 7.40 -11.79
CA ASN A 512 11.12 7.32 -10.34
C ASN A 512 12.06 6.28 -9.75
N TYR A 513 12.29 5.16 -10.44
CA TYR A 513 13.31 4.20 -10.04
C TYR A 513 14.69 4.85 -9.92
N LEU A 514 15.13 5.60 -10.95
CA LEU A 514 16.44 6.27 -10.92
C LEU A 514 16.53 7.32 -9.81
N LEU A 515 15.45 8.07 -9.57
CA LEU A 515 15.40 9.07 -8.50
C LEU A 515 15.35 8.44 -7.10
N ASP A 516 14.74 7.26 -6.97
CA ASP A 516 14.67 6.52 -5.70
C ASP A 516 16.03 5.89 -5.33
N LEU A 517 16.94 5.70 -6.29
CA LEU A 517 18.33 5.32 -6.01
C LEU A 517 19.15 6.47 -5.40
N CYS A 518 18.67 7.71 -5.50
CA CYS A 518 19.45 8.91 -5.23
C CYS A 518 19.19 9.54 -3.86
N GLU A 519 20.26 10.01 -3.21
CA GLU A 519 20.17 10.72 -1.95
C GLU A 519 19.74 12.18 -2.15
N GLY A 520 18.86 12.68 -1.28
CA GLY A 520 18.49 14.10 -1.25
C GLY A 520 17.53 14.56 -2.34
N VAL A 521 16.97 13.65 -3.14
CA VAL A 521 15.94 13.99 -4.15
C VAL A 521 14.57 14.17 -3.48
N PRO A 522 13.98 15.38 -3.52
CA PRO A 522 12.72 15.63 -2.85
C PRO A 522 11.55 14.91 -3.56
N PRO A 523 10.48 14.51 -2.84
CA PRO A 523 9.29 13.89 -3.43
C PRO A 523 8.63 14.67 -4.56
N SER A 524 8.83 16.00 -4.62
CA SER A 524 8.34 16.87 -5.69
C SER A 524 8.98 16.59 -7.05
N GLU A 525 10.17 16.00 -7.09
CA GLU A 525 10.84 15.65 -8.36
C GLU A 525 10.31 14.34 -8.96
N ARG A 526 9.57 13.55 -8.17
CA ARG A 526 9.00 12.27 -8.62
C ARG A 526 7.86 12.52 -9.60
N MET A 527 7.90 11.76 -10.69
CA MET A 527 6.88 11.81 -11.71
C MET A 527 5.59 11.17 -11.21
N LYS A 528 4.48 11.90 -11.36
CA LYS A 528 3.14 11.40 -11.03
C LYS A 528 2.46 10.80 -12.25
N SER A 529 2.66 11.43 -13.42
CA SER A 529 2.08 11.03 -14.71
C SER A 529 3.13 11.16 -15.82
N ARG A 530 2.88 10.45 -16.94
CA ARG A 530 3.65 10.58 -18.17
C ARG A 530 3.59 12.03 -18.67
N LEU A 531 4.70 12.57 -19.15
CA LEU A 531 4.74 13.93 -19.67
C LEU A 531 3.99 14.03 -21.00
N ARG A 532 3.12 15.04 -21.09
CA ARG A 532 2.40 15.44 -22.31
C ARG A 532 3.11 16.64 -22.95
N GLY A 533 3.00 16.75 -24.27
CA GLY A 533 3.60 17.84 -25.04
C GLY A 533 5.00 17.53 -25.57
N ASN A 534 5.75 18.59 -25.88
CA ASN A 534 6.97 18.54 -26.68
C ASN A 534 8.19 18.05 -25.88
N PRO A 535 8.84 16.93 -26.27
CA PRO A 535 9.99 16.37 -25.55
C PRO A 535 11.24 17.25 -25.62
N SER A 536 12.21 17.07 -24.72
CA SER A 536 13.43 17.90 -24.78
C SER A 536 14.20 17.70 -26.09
N SER A 537 14.62 18.80 -26.70
CA SER A 537 15.47 18.76 -27.90
C SER A 537 16.88 18.29 -27.57
N CYS A 538 17.56 17.63 -28.51
CA CYS A 538 18.94 17.19 -28.35
C CYS A 538 19.90 18.36 -28.04
N HIS A 539 19.58 19.57 -28.50
CA HIS A 539 20.32 20.77 -28.11
C HIS A 539 20.18 21.08 -26.61
N ARG A 540 18.94 21.08 -26.10
CA ARG A 540 18.65 21.36 -24.68
C ARG A 540 19.22 20.29 -23.75
N VAL A 541 19.17 19.03 -24.16
CA VAL A 541 19.78 17.90 -23.43
C VAL A 541 21.30 18.06 -23.34
N ARG A 542 21.98 18.31 -24.46
CA ARG A 542 23.44 18.55 -24.47
C ARG A 542 23.85 19.77 -23.65
N GLN A 543 23.07 20.85 -23.72
CA GLN A 543 23.35 22.06 -22.96
C GLN A 543 23.33 21.80 -21.44
N ARG A 544 22.29 21.10 -20.95
CA ARG A 544 22.13 20.76 -19.53
C ARG A 544 23.19 19.79 -19.01
N LEU A 545 23.63 18.87 -19.87
CA LEU A 545 24.61 17.84 -19.51
C LEU A 545 26.07 18.23 -19.79
N SER A 546 26.32 19.39 -20.40
CA SER A 546 27.65 19.85 -20.83
C SER A 546 28.70 19.97 -19.71
N ARG A 547 28.26 20.07 -18.45
CA ARG A 547 29.15 20.15 -17.27
C ARG A 547 29.58 18.78 -16.74
N VAL A 548 28.82 17.74 -17.05
CA VAL A 548 29.00 16.38 -16.52
C VAL A 548 29.62 15.47 -17.60
N PHE A 549 29.17 15.61 -18.85
CA PHE A 549 29.62 14.77 -19.95
C PHE A 549 30.35 15.58 -21.04
N PRO A 550 31.48 15.07 -21.57
CA PRO A 550 32.16 15.64 -22.71
C PRO A 550 31.24 15.80 -23.93
N GLY A 551 31.43 16.88 -24.71
CA GLY A 551 30.56 17.21 -25.84
C GLY A 551 30.50 16.16 -26.96
N ASP A 552 31.49 15.29 -27.06
CA ASP A 552 31.60 14.16 -28.00
C ASP A 552 30.91 12.88 -27.51
N THR A 553 30.36 12.87 -26.29
CA THR A 553 29.56 11.75 -25.76
C THR A 553 28.29 11.55 -26.58
N CYS A 554 27.71 12.62 -27.12
CA CYS A 554 26.52 12.54 -27.98
C CYS A 554 26.90 12.26 -29.43
N ARG A 555 26.43 11.12 -29.97
CA ARG A 555 26.60 10.71 -31.38
C ARG A 555 25.27 10.38 -32.07
N CYS A 556 24.20 11.06 -31.67
CA CYS A 556 22.87 10.79 -32.21
C CYS A 556 22.80 11.20 -33.68
N GLU A 557 22.34 10.27 -34.52
CA GLU A 557 22.04 10.50 -35.92
C GLU A 557 20.58 10.11 -36.17
N PHE A 558 19.86 10.94 -36.93
CA PHE A 558 18.44 10.74 -37.21
C PHE A 558 18.21 10.74 -38.72
N PRO A 559 17.55 9.71 -39.28
CA PRO A 559 17.16 9.69 -40.69
C PRO A 559 16.26 10.87 -41.05
N GLU A 560 16.35 11.40 -42.28
CA GLU A 560 15.54 12.55 -42.74
C GLU A 560 14.04 12.30 -42.59
N GLU A 561 13.59 11.06 -42.81
CA GLU A 561 12.18 10.67 -42.69
C GLU A 561 11.65 10.79 -41.26
N ARG A 562 12.53 10.66 -40.25
CA ARG A 562 12.20 10.77 -38.82
C ARG A 562 12.21 12.22 -38.34
N LEU A 563 12.86 13.12 -39.09
CA LEU A 563 12.93 14.55 -38.80
C LEU A 563 11.82 15.36 -39.48
N ALA A 564 11.14 14.80 -40.49
CA ALA A 564 10.07 15.48 -41.20
C ALA A 564 8.91 15.89 -40.26
N GLY A 565 8.81 17.19 -39.96
CA GLY A 565 7.78 17.75 -39.08
C GLY A 565 8.10 17.70 -37.58
N SER A 566 9.32 17.30 -37.20
CA SER A 566 9.78 17.27 -35.80
C SER A 566 11.16 17.92 -35.67
N TYR A 567 11.63 18.13 -34.44
CA TYR A 567 12.99 18.60 -34.15
C TYR A 567 13.82 17.46 -33.56
N PRO A 568 15.17 17.52 -33.66
CA PRO A 568 16.04 16.50 -33.07
C PRO A 568 15.76 16.33 -31.57
N THR A 569 15.30 15.15 -31.17
CA THR A 569 15.02 14.76 -29.78
C THR A 569 15.39 13.30 -29.57
N PRO A 570 15.88 12.89 -28.38
CA PRO A 570 16.25 11.50 -28.13
C PRO A 570 15.12 10.50 -28.41
N LEU A 571 13.86 10.90 -28.25
CA LEU A 571 12.71 10.02 -28.53
C LEU A 571 12.59 9.57 -29.99
N LEU A 572 13.26 10.24 -30.94
CA LEU A 572 13.30 9.79 -32.33
C LEU A 572 14.05 8.45 -32.51
N HIS A 573 14.82 8.00 -31.50
CA HIS A 573 15.40 6.65 -31.46
C HIS A 573 14.40 5.55 -31.06
N VAL A 574 13.19 5.92 -30.64
CA VAL A 574 12.14 4.97 -30.26
C VAL A 574 11.15 4.82 -31.42
N PRO A 575 10.92 3.59 -31.94
CA PRO A 575 9.91 3.32 -32.95
C PRO A 575 8.53 3.88 -32.53
N PRO A 576 7.77 4.58 -33.41
CA PRO A 576 6.47 5.16 -33.09
C PRO A 576 5.48 4.17 -32.46
N GLU A 577 5.56 2.91 -32.88
CA GLU A 577 4.70 1.82 -32.44
C GLU A 577 4.91 1.50 -30.96
N LEU A 578 6.12 1.75 -30.43
CA LEU A 578 6.49 1.56 -29.03
C LEU A 578 6.23 2.80 -28.16
N LEU A 579 5.94 3.95 -28.77
CA LEU A 579 5.59 5.16 -28.03
C LEU A 579 4.14 5.13 -27.56
N GLY A 580 3.25 4.40 -28.25
CA GLY A 580 1.82 4.27 -27.94
C GLY A 580 1.07 5.62 -27.92
N PRO A 581 -0.27 5.63 -27.92
CA PRO A 581 -0.99 6.85 -27.53
C PRO A 581 -0.60 7.24 -26.09
N PRO A 582 -0.62 8.53 -25.72
CA PRO A 582 -0.53 8.91 -24.31
C PRO A 582 -1.75 8.30 -23.61
N SER A 583 -1.54 7.22 -22.86
CA SER A 583 -2.58 6.54 -22.09
C SER A 583 -3.36 7.58 -21.27
N THR A 584 -4.66 7.68 -21.53
CA THR A 584 -5.65 8.32 -20.65
C THR A 584 -5.97 7.44 -19.44
N GLU A 585 -5.44 6.24 -19.42
CA GLU A 585 -5.57 5.28 -18.34
C GLU A 585 -4.55 5.62 -17.27
N ARG A 586 -5.06 5.90 -16.06
CA ARG A 586 -4.37 5.40 -14.87
C ARG A 586 -4.11 3.92 -15.15
N ASP A 587 -2.88 3.46 -14.97
CA ASP A 587 -2.62 2.04 -14.76
C ASP A 587 -3.26 1.64 -13.41
N ASP A 588 -4.59 1.67 -13.36
CA ASP A 588 -5.41 0.90 -12.48
C ASP A 588 -5.51 -0.47 -13.15
N VAL A 589 -4.44 -1.26 -13.05
CA VAL A 589 -4.56 -2.69 -13.28
C VAL A 589 -5.26 -3.26 -12.05
N ASP A 590 -6.59 -3.17 -12.04
CA ASP A 590 -7.45 -4.22 -11.49
C ASP A 590 -8.91 -4.06 -11.97
N ASP A 591 -9.47 -5.22 -12.33
CA ASP A 591 -10.89 -5.54 -12.56
C ASP A 591 -11.53 -5.27 -13.94
N LEU A 592 -10.89 -5.77 -15.01
CA LEU A 592 -11.68 -6.33 -16.11
C LEU A 592 -12.23 -7.68 -15.64
N GLY A 593 -13.56 -7.83 -15.67
CA GLY A 593 -14.32 -9.02 -15.30
C GLY A 593 -13.84 -10.30 -15.98
N ARG A 594 -12.77 -10.87 -15.42
CA ARG A 594 -12.29 -12.20 -15.77
C ARG A 594 -13.23 -13.20 -15.12
N SER A 595 -13.68 -14.17 -15.90
CA SER A 595 -14.34 -15.33 -15.30
C SER A 595 -13.40 -15.97 -14.26
N PRO A 596 -13.91 -16.57 -13.17
CA PRO A 596 -13.08 -17.30 -12.22
C PRO A 596 -12.13 -18.31 -12.90
N GLU A 597 -12.53 -18.88 -14.03
CA GLU A 597 -11.75 -19.77 -14.87
C GLU A 597 -10.57 -19.06 -15.57
N ASP A 598 -10.73 -17.82 -15.99
CA ASP A 598 -9.66 -17.02 -16.61
C ASP A 598 -8.63 -16.53 -15.58
N VAL A 599 -9.10 -16.16 -14.39
CA VAL A 599 -8.20 -15.83 -13.27
C VAL A 599 -7.40 -17.07 -12.85
N ALA A 600 -8.06 -18.24 -12.73
CA ALA A 600 -7.40 -19.50 -12.42
C ALA A 600 -6.36 -19.90 -13.49
N ARG A 601 -6.69 -19.73 -14.78
CA ARG A 601 -5.74 -19.96 -15.89
C ARG A 601 -4.54 -19.04 -15.81
N LEU A 602 -4.75 -17.77 -15.50
CA LEU A 602 -3.65 -16.81 -15.37
C LEU A 602 -2.74 -17.14 -14.18
N ILE A 603 -3.31 -17.48 -13.02
CA ILE A 603 -2.54 -17.93 -11.85
C ILE A 603 -1.70 -19.16 -12.22
N ALA A 604 -2.30 -20.16 -12.87
CA ALA A 604 -1.59 -21.37 -13.29
C ALA A 604 -0.46 -21.10 -14.30
N ASN A 605 -0.63 -20.09 -15.17
CA ASN A 605 0.41 -19.66 -16.10
C ASN A 605 1.57 -18.96 -15.37
N LEU A 606 1.26 -18.03 -14.47
CA LEU A 606 2.26 -17.30 -13.69
C LEU A 606 3.05 -18.22 -12.75
N GLU A 607 2.38 -19.20 -12.12
CA GLU A 607 3.06 -20.20 -11.29
C GLU A 607 4.00 -21.10 -12.09
N ARG A 608 3.62 -21.44 -13.33
CA ARG A 608 4.49 -22.19 -14.25
C ARG A 608 5.71 -21.37 -14.64
N ARG A 609 5.49 -20.11 -15.02
CA ARG A 609 6.57 -19.20 -15.41
C ARG A 609 7.52 -18.89 -14.26
N ARG A 610 7.01 -18.82 -13.03
CA ARG A 610 7.86 -18.73 -11.83
C ARG A 610 8.77 -19.95 -11.70
N ARG A 611 8.24 -21.16 -11.87
CA ARG A 611 9.05 -22.40 -11.82
C ARG A 611 10.10 -22.45 -12.93
N GLU A 612 9.76 -22.01 -14.14
CA GLU A 612 10.69 -21.94 -15.27
C GLU A 612 11.85 -20.96 -14.99
N ILE A 613 11.55 -19.78 -14.45
CA ILE A 613 12.56 -18.78 -14.07
C ILE A 613 13.43 -19.30 -12.92
N GLU A 614 12.83 -19.94 -11.90
CA GLU A 614 13.58 -20.56 -10.80
C GLU A 614 14.55 -21.65 -11.32
N GLN A 615 14.14 -22.44 -12.31
CA GLN A 615 14.98 -23.44 -12.96
C GLN A 615 16.10 -22.81 -13.80
N GLU A 616 15.82 -21.74 -14.54
CA GLU A 616 16.82 -21.02 -15.33
C GLU A 616 17.88 -20.37 -14.43
N ILE A 617 17.47 -19.76 -13.31
CA ILE A 617 18.38 -19.22 -12.31
C ILE A 617 19.26 -20.33 -11.70
N ALA A 618 18.68 -21.50 -11.43
CA ALA A 618 19.43 -22.64 -10.92
C ALA A 618 20.47 -23.12 -11.94
N ALA A 619 20.09 -23.26 -13.22
CA ALA A 619 21.02 -23.64 -14.28
C ALA A 619 22.18 -22.65 -14.45
N LEU A 620 21.88 -21.33 -14.48
CA LEU A 620 22.92 -20.29 -14.55
C LEU A 620 23.82 -20.28 -13.31
N ARG A 621 23.28 -20.62 -12.14
CA ARG A 621 24.07 -20.81 -10.92
C ARG A 621 25.04 -21.96 -11.06
N ASP A 622 24.58 -23.11 -11.52
CA ASP A 622 25.40 -24.31 -11.70
C ASP A 622 26.51 -24.07 -12.75
N ASP A 623 26.17 -23.45 -13.88
CA ASP A 623 27.12 -23.06 -14.93
C ASP A 623 28.20 -22.12 -14.38
N LEU A 624 27.81 -21.14 -13.56
CA LEU A 624 28.73 -20.18 -12.96
C LEU A 624 29.64 -20.83 -11.92
N ILE A 625 29.11 -21.74 -11.09
CA ILE A 625 29.89 -22.54 -10.15
C ILE A 625 30.91 -23.41 -10.90
N GLU A 626 30.50 -24.07 -11.99
CA GLU A 626 31.40 -24.88 -12.80
C GLU A 626 32.51 -24.05 -13.45
N TRP A 627 32.18 -22.87 -13.99
CA TRP A 627 33.17 -21.95 -14.54
C TRP A 627 34.16 -21.45 -13.47
N MET A 628 33.65 -21.07 -12.29
CA MET A 628 34.47 -20.65 -11.14
C MET A 628 35.43 -21.77 -10.71
N ARG A 629 34.96 -23.02 -10.67
CA ARG A 629 35.77 -24.20 -10.40
C ARG A 629 36.85 -24.43 -11.47
N ALA A 630 36.49 -24.32 -12.74
CA ALA A 630 37.41 -24.55 -13.86
C ALA A 630 38.52 -23.49 -13.97
N THR A 631 38.22 -22.26 -13.55
CA THR A 631 39.15 -21.13 -13.60
C THR A 631 39.91 -20.88 -12.29
N GLY A 632 39.54 -21.56 -11.21
CA GLY A 632 40.10 -21.33 -9.87
C GLY A 632 39.68 -19.98 -9.26
N THR A 633 38.53 -19.45 -9.67
CA THR A 633 38.00 -18.17 -9.20
C THR A 633 37.02 -18.41 -8.05
N ASP A 634 37.32 -17.96 -6.84
CA ASP A 634 36.44 -18.16 -5.68
C ASP A 634 35.46 -17.00 -5.42
N VAL A 635 35.72 -15.82 -5.99
CA VAL A 635 34.90 -14.61 -5.82
C VAL A 635 34.81 -13.84 -7.14
N ILE A 636 33.59 -13.40 -7.50
CA ILE A 636 33.30 -12.54 -8.65
C ILE A 636 32.79 -11.20 -8.16
N SER A 637 33.37 -10.11 -8.64
CA SER A 637 32.88 -8.75 -8.37
C SER A 637 31.86 -8.36 -9.43
N VAL A 638 30.65 -8.00 -9.02
CA VAL A 638 29.57 -7.49 -9.87
C VAL A 638 29.00 -6.23 -9.21
N ASP A 639 29.15 -5.08 -9.88
CA ASP A 639 28.59 -3.79 -9.44
C ASP A 639 28.90 -3.41 -7.98
N GLY A 640 30.15 -3.63 -7.55
CA GLY A 640 30.61 -3.29 -6.20
C GLY A 640 30.15 -4.26 -5.10
N ARG A 641 29.49 -5.36 -5.48
CA ARG A 641 29.16 -6.50 -4.62
C ARG A 641 30.00 -7.71 -5.02
N PHE A 642 30.32 -8.54 -4.04
CA PHE A 642 31.15 -9.72 -4.25
C PHE A 642 30.26 -10.96 -4.14
N LEU A 643 30.21 -11.76 -5.20
CA LEU A 643 29.56 -13.05 -5.25
C LEU A 643 30.62 -14.14 -5.04
N GLU A 644 30.54 -14.86 -3.94
CA GLU A 644 31.49 -15.92 -3.61
C GLU A 644 30.85 -17.30 -3.73
N ARG A 645 31.66 -18.29 -4.11
CA ARG A 645 31.27 -19.69 -4.04
C ARG A 645 31.32 -20.12 -2.58
N ALA A 646 30.20 -20.63 -2.07
CA ALA A 646 30.05 -21.08 -0.70
C ALA A 646 29.65 -22.56 -0.68
N ASP A 647 29.98 -23.25 0.41
CA ASP A 647 29.51 -24.61 0.68
C ASP A 647 28.50 -24.52 1.83
N GLU A 648 27.25 -24.87 1.55
CA GLU A 648 26.20 -24.98 2.56
C GLU A 648 25.76 -26.46 2.62
N ASP A 649 26.14 -27.13 3.72
CA ASP A 649 25.83 -28.53 4.01
C ASP A 649 26.27 -29.53 2.92
N GLY A 650 27.43 -29.29 2.28
CA GLY A 650 28.00 -30.17 1.25
C GLY A 650 27.43 -29.92 -0.16
N VAL A 651 26.66 -28.85 -0.33
CA VAL A 651 26.17 -28.39 -1.63
C VAL A 651 26.82 -27.05 -1.95
N GLU A 652 27.55 -27.00 -3.07
CA GLU A 652 28.13 -25.75 -3.56
C GLU A 652 27.02 -24.79 -4.02
N THR A 653 27.09 -23.55 -3.55
CA THR A 653 26.14 -22.49 -3.83
C THR A 653 26.87 -21.16 -4.07
N LEU A 654 26.13 -20.13 -4.45
CA LEU A 654 26.65 -18.77 -4.63
C LEU A 654 26.02 -17.82 -3.62
N ARG A 655 26.85 -17.07 -2.89
CA ARG A 655 26.43 -16.14 -1.83
C ARG A 655 26.98 -14.74 -2.07
N TRP A 656 26.15 -13.72 -1.88
CA TRP A 656 26.59 -12.33 -1.93
C TRP A 656 27.19 -11.90 -0.59
N ARG A 657 28.39 -11.32 -0.64
CA ARG A 657 29.10 -10.74 0.51
C ARG A 657 28.68 -9.27 0.70
N ALA A 658 28.39 -8.87 1.93
CA ALA A 658 28.11 -7.47 2.26
C ALA A 658 29.39 -6.62 2.22
N SER A 659 29.32 -5.41 1.67
CA SER A 659 30.46 -4.48 1.57
C SER A 659 30.86 -3.97 2.96
N GLY A 660 31.90 -4.55 3.56
CA GLY A 660 32.45 -4.11 4.83
C GLY A 660 33.40 -2.91 4.67
N ASN A 661 33.15 -1.84 5.41
CA ASN A 661 34.12 -0.77 5.67
C ASN A 661 35.37 -1.36 6.34
N GLY A 662 36.53 -1.27 5.69
CA GLY A 662 37.83 -1.61 6.24
C GLY A 662 38.86 -0.57 5.85
N ALA A 663 38.90 0.54 6.59
CA ALA A 663 40.01 1.47 6.57
C ALA A 663 41.20 0.88 7.32
N GLU A 664 42.37 0.99 6.68
CA GLU A 664 43.70 1.20 7.27
C GLU A 664 44.08 0.38 8.52
N ASN A 665 44.93 -0.62 8.31
CA ASN A 665 46.05 -0.89 9.21
C ASN A 665 47.25 -1.36 8.39
N GLY A 666 47.91 -0.40 7.73
CA GLY A 666 49.29 -0.56 7.32
C GLY A 666 50.18 -0.42 8.54
N SER A 667 50.36 -1.51 9.31
CA SER A 667 51.47 -1.61 10.25
C SER A 667 52.73 -1.96 9.45
N ALA A 668 53.53 -0.93 9.16
CA ALA A 668 54.94 -1.13 8.94
C ALA A 668 55.55 -1.69 10.24
N ASP A 669 56.22 -2.83 10.15
CA ASP A 669 57.25 -3.20 11.13
C ASP A 669 58.54 -3.51 10.35
N PRO A 670 59.65 -2.79 10.62
CA PRO A 670 60.96 -3.09 10.06
C PRO A 670 61.69 -4.09 10.96
N SER A 671 62.05 -5.25 10.42
CA SER A 671 63.11 -6.12 10.95
C SER A 671 63.66 -7.01 9.84
#